data_AF-A0A350R3X8-F1
#
_entry.id   AF-A0A350R3X8-F1
#
_cell.length_a   1.000
_cell.length_b   1.000
_cell.length_c   1.000
_cell.angle_alpha   90.00
_cell.angle_beta   90.00
_cell.angle_gamma   90.00
#
_symmetry.space_group_name_H-M   'P 1'
#
loop_
_entity.id
_entity.type
_entity.pdbx_description
1 polymer ?
#
loop_
_entity_poly.entity_id
_entity_poly.type
_entity_poly.pdbx_seq_one_letter_code
_entity_poly.pdbx_strand_id
1 'polypeptide(L)'
;MKYKVISSLLLLPILLTLIVFTSSKSIKLPTDTKADKIVLEHDKLEVVKLGEKLKLSAYAIPKNVSNAQIEFSVSNEEYANIESIEDEYYLIPKKEGYVRVNAYTSDKLIYSSFEAYIYEDKGLGAQEILIYDDNFSYSGIDNNYVYGQYDLDKNGNKVLATNELQIKVVGSKNQNVDIDVIKGNAKVKDRKITFINGEDVVIKVSSITNSNISKEYTFNVVPDGVNVYNYEDLMICTNKSESGEKVVLRTNFESKENALLDSKDLNSATYSNTNLFGRVLNNKLEFDYETIESTYDTTYQDNLAKFNNLSSDELKKSKELKVGLVIKKDFYGNGFTINMHEMCYPSERIGGGAPLLGKNDLFRGPISFVEALGMAKVSGQDNIGTLIKGDNITLSNVNIKNCSNVKDLTFLDYVGTTLEIMGNNVTVKDSIISNGRTVIRSFSNENLLIDNCLVQFGREFLIKAGSNSVIKPTQDVDLSNMSDEEINNFLAPELPIDANTKKSVSDSSITINDTYLYKSGLFSIGIDTHFAGQLLYDATTTSVGAYFPEVKNMAGTSYATNMKITGNTKMFDWKDVKSLDSSTLIQVISNDLDVNKYFNLQELVENYVTKEDTSFAINDNGKTYVHGGIAMYGGGKNYSEVEIEDELLSEFKNIDALSLTGLITLAAGTEPFRFKLYTSQSTPVTINEVPNIDDLKNNIKSN
;
A
#
# COMPACT_ATOMS: atom_id res chain seq x y z
N MET A 1 -42.19 33.60 33.90
CA MET A 1 -42.74 33.02 32.64
C MET A 1 -42.35 33.90 31.45
N LYS A 2 -41.15 33.72 30.88
CA LYS A 2 -40.71 34.40 29.63
C LYS A 2 -39.49 33.74 28.94
N TYR A 3 -39.21 32.46 29.24
CA TYR A 3 -38.08 31.71 28.67
C TYR A 3 -38.48 30.49 27.81
N LYS A 4 -39.78 30.29 27.53
CA LYS A 4 -40.28 29.14 26.74
C LYS A 4 -40.75 29.47 25.32
N VAL A 5 -40.62 30.73 24.87
CA VAL A 5 -41.15 31.18 23.58
C VAL A 5 -40.06 31.57 22.58
N ILE A 6 -38.79 31.68 23.01
CA ILE A 6 -37.67 32.04 22.11
C ILE A 6 -37.00 30.80 21.51
N SER A 7 -36.96 29.67 22.21
CA SER A 7 -36.39 28.42 21.68
C SER A 7 -37.18 27.82 20.50
N SER A 8 -38.48 28.12 20.40
CA SER A 8 -39.35 27.60 19.34
C SER A 8 -39.29 28.42 18.04
N LEU A 9 -38.83 29.69 18.08
CA LEU A 9 -38.71 30.54 16.89
C LEU A 9 -37.34 30.41 16.18
N LEU A 10 -36.31 29.90 16.85
CA LEU A 10 -34.99 29.61 16.27
C LEU A 10 -34.89 28.21 15.65
N LEU A 11 -35.83 27.30 15.96
CA LEU A 11 -35.91 25.98 15.33
C LEU A 11 -36.56 26.01 13.95
N LEU A 12 -37.42 26.99 13.65
CA LEU A 12 -38.17 27.04 12.38
C LEU A 12 -37.30 27.36 11.15
N PRO A 13 -36.26 28.24 11.22
CA PRO A 13 -35.32 28.42 10.12
C PRO A 13 -34.43 27.20 9.90
N ILE A 14 -34.12 26.44 10.95
CA ILE A 14 -33.32 25.20 10.89
C ILE A 14 -34.15 24.05 10.29
N LEU A 15 -35.44 23.97 10.63
CA LEU A 15 -36.38 23.01 10.05
C LEU A 15 -36.72 23.32 8.58
N LEU A 16 -36.69 24.60 8.16
CA LEU A 16 -36.84 24.96 6.75
C LEU A 16 -35.55 24.82 5.93
N THR A 17 -34.36 24.89 6.53
CA THR A 17 -33.11 24.49 5.86
C THR A 17 -32.98 22.97 5.67
N LEU A 18 -33.76 22.16 6.40
CA LEU A 18 -33.83 20.71 6.23
C LEU A 18 -34.64 20.26 4.99
N ILE A 19 -35.24 21.18 4.22
CA ILE A 19 -36.10 20.83 3.06
C ILE A 19 -35.55 21.36 1.71
N VAL A 20 -34.38 22.00 1.65
CA VAL A 20 -33.89 22.58 0.39
C VAL A 20 -32.58 21.94 -0.07
N PHE A 21 -32.72 21.00 -1.03
CA PHE A 21 -31.70 20.48 -1.96
C PHE A 21 -30.34 20.10 -1.36
N THR A 22 -30.18 18.84 -0.97
CA THR A 22 -28.88 18.16 -1.09
C THR A 22 -28.86 17.41 -2.42
N SER A 23 -28.44 18.09 -3.48
CA SER A 23 -27.71 17.36 -4.51
C SER A 23 -26.40 16.95 -3.84
N SER A 24 -26.35 15.75 -3.25
CA SER A 24 -25.07 15.11 -2.98
C SER A 24 -24.40 15.00 -4.34
N LYS A 25 -23.51 15.95 -4.64
CA LYS A 25 -22.56 15.75 -5.72
C LYS A 25 -21.85 14.46 -5.36
N SER A 26 -22.10 13.39 -6.11
CA SER A 26 -21.26 12.21 -6.03
C SER A 26 -19.86 12.66 -6.44
N ILE A 27 -19.01 12.95 -5.47
CA ILE A 27 -17.63 13.33 -5.73
C ILE A 27 -16.99 12.08 -6.32
N LYS A 28 -16.37 12.25 -7.49
CA LYS A 28 -15.59 11.22 -8.15
C LYS A 28 -14.14 11.61 -7.99
N LEU A 29 -13.31 10.65 -7.62
CA LEU A 29 -11.85 10.77 -7.64
C LEU A 29 -11.34 9.90 -8.80
N PRO A 30 -11.62 10.30 -10.05
CA PRO A 30 -11.40 9.43 -11.19
C PRO A 30 -9.92 9.09 -11.30
N THR A 31 -9.68 7.79 -11.42
CA THR A 31 -8.44 7.24 -11.94
C THR A 31 -8.80 6.58 -13.26
N ASP A 32 -7.91 6.57 -14.25
CA ASP A 32 -8.21 5.69 -15.38
C ASP A 32 -8.13 4.25 -14.86
N THR A 33 -9.11 3.41 -15.19
CA THR A 33 -8.96 1.97 -14.92
C THR A 33 -7.66 1.53 -15.57
N LYS A 34 -6.72 1.04 -14.77
CA LYS A 34 -5.41 0.55 -15.22
C LYS A 34 -5.38 -0.96 -15.22
N ALA A 35 -4.50 -1.53 -16.03
CA ALA A 35 -4.17 -2.95 -15.94
C ALA A 35 -3.62 -3.27 -14.55
N ASP A 36 -3.84 -4.49 -14.08
CA ASP A 36 -3.25 -5.05 -12.88
C ASP A 36 -1.97 -5.83 -13.17
N LYS A 37 -1.91 -6.48 -14.34
CA LYS A 37 -0.75 -7.28 -14.76
C LYS A 37 -0.66 -7.38 -16.28
N ILE A 38 0.52 -7.77 -16.76
CA ILE A 38 0.76 -8.18 -18.14
C ILE A 38 1.00 -9.68 -18.17
N VAL A 39 0.30 -10.38 -19.07
CA VAL A 39 0.57 -11.77 -19.40
C VAL A 39 1.43 -11.81 -20.66
N LEU A 40 2.61 -12.38 -20.53
CA LEU A 40 3.51 -12.69 -21.66
C LEU A 40 3.17 -14.08 -22.18
N GLU A 41 3.01 -14.22 -23.50
CA GLU A 41 2.81 -15.52 -24.15
C GLU A 41 4.15 -16.09 -24.63
N HIS A 42 5.12 -16.16 -23.72
CA HIS A 42 6.50 -16.60 -23.96
C HIS A 42 7.03 -17.43 -22.79
N ASP A 43 8.03 -18.26 -23.06
CA ASP A 43 8.84 -18.87 -22.02
C ASP A 43 9.60 -17.78 -21.23
N LYS A 44 10.02 -18.11 -19.99
CA LYS A 44 10.91 -17.21 -19.21
C LYS A 44 12.24 -16.94 -19.91
N LEU A 45 12.68 -17.89 -20.72
CA LEU A 45 13.87 -17.79 -21.54
C LEU A 45 13.62 -18.39 -22.94
N GLU A 46 13.56 -17.50 -23.92
CA GLU A 46 13.43 -17.81 -25.34
C GLU A 46 14.81 -17.98 -25.98
N VAL A 47 14.89 -18.83 -27.02
CA VAL A 47 16.12 -19.02 -27.81
C VAL A 47 15.84 -18.61 -29.25
N VAL A 48 16.55 -17.59 -29.72
CA VAL A 48 16.30 -16.98 -31.03
C VAL A 48 17.54 -17.08 -31.91
N LYS A 49 17.40 -17.65 -33.10
CA LYS A 49 18.51 -17.78 -34.06
C LYS A 49 18.72 -16.47 -34.81
N LEU A 50 19.97 -16.07 -35.03
CA LEU A 50 20.31 -14.93 -35.89
C LEU A 50 19.74 -15.11 -37.29
N GLY A 51 19.09 -14.05 -37.80
CA GLY A 51 18.37 -14.05 -39.07
C GLY A 51 16.91 -14.51 -38.98
N GLU A 52 16.46 -15.04 -37.84
CA GLU A 52 15.05 -15.30 -37.55
C GLU A 52 14.46 -14.15 -36.73
N LYS A 53 13.14 -13.96 -36.80
CA LYS A 53 12.42 -12.98 -35.97
C LYS A 53 11.52 -13.72 -34.99
N LEU A 54 11.45 -13.25 -33.75
CA LEU A 54 10.52 -13.77 -32.74
C LEU A 54 9.32 -12.81 -32.67
N LYS A 55 8.12 -13.32 -32.96
CA LYS A 55 6.88 -12.56 -32.77
C LYS A 55 6.61 -12.36 -31.29
N LEU A 56 6.35 -11.13 -30.87
CA LEU A 56 6.07 -10.78 -29.49
C LEU A 56 4.56 -10.70 -29.25
N SER A 57 4.05 -11.49 -28.31
CA SER A 57 2.66 -11.46 -27.88
C SER A 57 2.54 -11.28 -26.38
N ALA A 58 1.71 -10.33 -25.98
CA ALA A 58 1.37 -10.06 -24.60
C ALA A 58 0.03 -9.32 -24.53
N TYR A 59 -0.62 -9.40 -23.36
CA TYR A 59 -1.83 -8.62 -23.12
C TYR A 59 -1.95 -8.22 -21.65
N ALA A 60 -2.59 -7.07 -21.42
CA ALA A 60 -2.95 -6.60 -20.10
C ALA A 60 -4.18 -7.33 -19.55
N ILE A 61 -4.21 -7.52 -18.22
CA ILE A 61 -5.42 -7.93 -17.49
C ILE A 61 -5.75 -6.83 -16.47
N PRO A 62 -7.00 -6.32 -16.45
CA PRO A 62 -8.09 -6.63 -17.37
C PRO A 62 -7.82 -6.16 -18.81
N LYS A 63 -8.39 -6.82 -19.83
CA LYS A 63 -8.09 -6.54 -21.26
C LYS A 63 -8.61 -5.18 -21.76
N ASN A 64 -9.71 -4.69 -21.20
CA ASN A 64 -10.42 -3.50 -21.68
C ASN A 64 -10.23 -2.31 -20.74
N VAL A 65 -8.96 -1.94 -20.50
CA VAL A 65 -8.57 -0.83 -19.61
C VAL A 65 -7.81 0.25 -20.38
N SER A 66 -7.74 1.45 -19.81
CA SER A 66 -7.23 2.64 -20.50
C SER A 66 -5.79 2.51 -21.00
N ASN A 67 -4.94 1.82 -20.24
CA ASN A 67 -3.53 1.63 -20.54
C ASN A 67 -3.23 0.22 -21.07
N ALA A 68 -4.24 -0.53 -21.54
CA ALA A 68 -4.10 -1.92 -21.95
C ALA A 68 -3.15 -2.15 -23.13
N GLN A 69 -2.88 -1.10 -23.91
CA GLN A 69 -1.91 -1.16 -25.00
C GLN A 69 -0.54 -1.55 -24.45
N ILE A 70 0.05 -2.56 -25.09
CA ILE A 70 1.37 -3.06 -24.73
C ILE A 70 2.43 -2.49 -25.68
N GLU A 71 3.48 -1.97 -25.08
CA GLU A 71 4.69 -1.53 -25.76
C GLU A 71 5.85 -2.45 -25.35
N PHE A 72 6.74 -2.74 -26.30
CA PHE A 72 7.90 -3.57 -26.06
C PHE A 72 9.20 -2.78 -26.19
N SER A 73 10.18 -3.12 -25.38
CA SER A 73 11.55 -2.64 -25.51
C SER A 73 12.54 -3.74 -25.16
N VAL A 74 13.81 -3.48 -25.43
CA VAL A 74 14.93 -4.36 -25.10
C VAL A 74 15.87 -3.68 -24.12
N SER A 75 16.48 -4.46 -23.23
CA SER A 75 17.49 -3.94 -22.29
C SER A 75 18.77 -3.45 -22.96
N ASN A 76 19.08 -3.91 -24.19
CA ASN A 76 20.25 -3.50 -24.93
C ASN A 76 20.04 -3.64 -26.44
N GLU A 77 20.02 -2.50 -27.14
CA GLU A 77 19.78 -2.43 -28.59
C GLU A 77 20.95 -2.90 -29.47
N GLU A 78 22.12 -3.18 -28.88
CA GLU A 78 23.27 -3.78 -29.56
C GLU A 78 22.97 -5.24 -29.98
N TYR A 79 22.24 -5.97 -29.15
CA TYR A 79 21.95 -7.40 -29.37
C TYR A 79 20.70 -7.63 -30.21
N ALA A 80 19.67 -6.79 -30.05
CA ALA A 80 18.43 -6.87 -30.82
C ALA A 80 17.71 -5.52 -30.87
N ASN A 81 16.71 -5.39 -31.74
CA ASN A 81 15.74 -4.29 -31.70
C ASN A 81 14.31 -4.81 -31.72
N ILE A 82 13.38 -3.95 -31.32
CA ILE A 82 11.94 -4.18 -31.50
C ILE A 82 11.51 -3.49 -32.78
N GLU A 83 10.81 -4.20 -33.66
CA GLU A 83 10.17 -3.63 -34.85
C GLU A 83 8.67 -3.91 -34.83
N SER A 84 7.88 -2.91 -35.23
CA SER A 84 6.44 -3.06 -35.47
C SER A 84 6.22 -3.26 -36.97
N ILE A 85 5.65 -4.41 -37.35
CA ILE A 85 5.34 -4.79 -38.73
C ILE A 85 3.87 -5.18 -38.77
N GLU A 86 3.05 -4.44 -39.53
CA GLU A 86 1.59 -4.70 -39.65
C GLU A 86 0.88 -4.76 -38.28
N ASP A 87 1.17 -3.80 -37.40
CA ASP A 87 0.64 -3.71 -36.02
C ASP A 87 1.04 -4.86 -35.08
N GLU A 88 2.00 -5.71 -35.48
CA GLU A 88 2.58 -6.75 -34.64
C GLU A 88 4.02 -6.44 -34.28
N TYR A 89 4.41 -6.74 -33.03
CA TYR A 89 5.78 -6.53 -32.56
C TYR A 89 6.65 -7.76 -32.79
N TYR A 90 7.89 -7.52 -33.19
CA TYR A 90 8.90 -8.55 -33.40
C TYR A 90 10.21 -8.17 -32.70
N LEU A 91 10.84 -9.14 -32.04
CA LEU A 91 12.25 -9.06 -31.67
C LEU A 91 13.08 -9.42 -32.89
N ILE A 92 13.94 -8.50 -33.32
CA ILE A 92 14.84 -8.64 -34.46
C ILE A 92 16.27 -8.79 -33.92
N PRO A 93 16.85 -10.00 -33.99
CA PRO A 93 18.21 -10.26 -33.53
C PRO A 93 19.26 -9.57 -34.41
N LYS A 94 20.26 -8.95 -33.78
CA LYS A 94 21.41 -8.32 -34.44
C LYS A 94 22.72 -9.05 -34.17
N LYS A 95 22.92 -9.52 -32.93
CA LYS A 95 24.18 -10.10 -32.46
C LYS A 95 23.94 -11.17 -31.40
N GLU A 96 24.82 -12.18 -31.35
CA GLU A 96 24.80 -13.20 -30.30
C GLU A 96 24.89 -12.58 -28.90
N GLY A 97 24.06 -13.05 -27.98
CA GLY A 97 24.06 -12.61 -26.59
C GLY A 97 22.69 -12.66 -25.93
N TYR A 98 22.63 -12.21 -24.68
CA TYR A 98 21.39 -12.12 -23.91
C TYR A 98 20.78 -10.74 -24.05
N VAL A 99 19.46 -10.70 -24.23
CA VAL A 99 18.68 -9.49 -24.17
C VAL A 99 17.42 -9.75 -23.35
N ARG A 100 17.08 -8.81 -22.46
CA ARG A 100 15.78 -8.84 -21.78
C ARG A 100 14.77 -8.11 -22.65
N VAL A 101 13.64 -8.76 -22.90
CA VAL A 101 12.50 -8.17 -23.59
C VAL A 101 11.49 -7.73 -22.55
N ASN A 102 11.27 -6.42 -22.47
CA ASN A 102 10.36 -5.81 -21.53
C ASN A 102 9.04 -5.48 -22.23
N ALA A 103 7.93 -5.83 -21.60
CA ALA A 103 6.59 -5.41 -21.98
C ALA A 103 6.06 -4.42 -20.95
N TYR A 104 5.50 -3.31 -21.41
CA TYR A 104 4.92 -2.26 -20.58
C TYR A 104 3.51 -1.96 -21.03
N THR A 105 2.68 -1.57 -20.06
CA THR A 105 1.49 -0.79 -20.37
C THR A 105 1.89 0.58 -20.91
N SER A 106 1.04 1.20 -21.72
CA SER A 106 1.31 2.53 -22.34
C SER A 106 1.72 3.65 -21.36
N ASP A 107 1.37 3.56 -20.07
CA ASP A 107 1.79 4.50 -19.02
C ASP A 107 2.97 4.00 -18.17
N LYS A 108 3.53 2.83 -18.50
CA LYS A 108 4.69 2.20 -17.85
C LYS A 108 4.53 1.86 -16.37
N LEU A 109 3.32 1.94 -15.82
CA LEU A 109 3.05 1.58 -14.41
C LEU A 109 3.11 0.07 -14.18
N ILE A 110 2.63 -0.69 -15.15
CA ILE A 110 2.67 -2.16 -15.13
C ILE A 110 3.66 -2.62 -16.18
N TYR A 111 4.52 -3.56 -15.78
CA TYR A 111 5.50 -4.15 -16.66
C TYR A 111 5.65 -5.66 -16.37
N SER A 112 6.19 -6.38 -17.34
CA SER A 112 6.63 -7.76 -17.21
C SER A 112 7.78 -7.99 -18.19
N SER A 113 8.62 -8.99 -17.97
CA SER A 113 9.69 -9.31 -18.93
C SER A 113 10.00 -10.79 -18.99
N PHE A 114 10.71 -11.15 -20.05
CA PHE A 114 11.38 -12.44 -20.21
C PHE A 114 12.77 -12.21 -20.83
N GLU A 115 13.62 -13.23 -20.78
CA GLU A 115 14.93 -13.18 -21.42
C GLU A 115 14.91 -13.88 -22.78
N ALA A 116 15.71 -13.38 -23.71
CA ALA A 116 15.97 -14.02 -24.98
C ALA A 116 17.49 -14.21 -25.15
N TYR A 117 17.90 -15.44 -25.44
CA TYR A 117 19.26 -15.75 -25.85
C TYR A 117 19.34 -15.84 -27.38
N ILE A 118 20.14 -14.96 -27.97
CA ILE A 118 20.37 -14.88 -29.40
C ILE A 118 21.63 -15.66 -29.74
N TYR A 119 21.56 -16.55 -30.74
CA TYR A 119 22.69 -17.37 -31.15
C TYR A 119 22.87 -17.44 -32.67
N GLU A 120 24.12 -17.59 -33.12
CA GLU A 120 24.46 -17.95 -34.48
C GLU A 120 24.55 -19.46 -34.59
N ASP A 121 23.93 -20.06 -35.61
CA ASP A 121 24.06 -21.50 -35.81
C ASP A 121 25.42 -21.86 -36.42
N LYS A 122 26.38 -22.23 -35.55
CA LYS A 122 27.73 -22.64 -35.93
C LYS A 122 27.84 -24.11 -36.34
N GLY A 123 26.72 -24.82 -36.50
CA GLY A 123 26.67 -26.23 -36.89
C GLY A 123 26.45 -27.20 -35.72
N LEU A 124 26.88 -28.46 -35.91
CA LEU A 124 26.56 -29.56 -35.00
C LEU A 124 27.39 -29.52 -33.70
N GLY A 125 26.71 -29.41 -32.56
CA GLY A 125 27.32 -29.59 -31.23
C GLY A 125 26.84 -28.53 -30.24
N ALA A 126 27.03 -28.77 -28.94
CA ALA A 126 26.67 -27.78 -27.93
C ALA A 126 27.50 -26.49 -28.11
N GLN A 127 26.80 -25.35 -28.05
CA GLN A 127 27.36 -24.01 -28.23
C GLN A 127 27.19 -23.15 -26.97
N GLU A 128 26.07 -23.29 -26.26
CA GLU A 128 25.78 -22.57 -25.01
C GLU A 128 24.91 -23.43 -24.09
N ILE A 129 24.99 -23.19 -22.78
CA ILE A 129 24.08 -23.76 -21.78
C ILE A 129 23.27 -22.63 -21.14
N LEU A 130 21.97 -22.76 -21.25
CA LEU A 130 21.01 -21.86 -20.64
C LEU A 130 20.43 -22.51 -19.40
N ILE A 131 20.42 -21.77 -18.28
CA ILE A 131 19.90 -22.22 -16.99
C ILE A 131 18.88 -21.18 -16.53
N TYR A 132 17.69 -21.62 -16.16
CA TYR A 132 16.66 -20.74 -15.61
C TYR A 132 15.71 -21.50 -14.68
N ASP A 133 14.99 -20.75 -13.85
CA ASP A 133 13.92 -21.25 -12.99
C ASP A 133 12.57 -20.80 -13.56
N ASP A 134 11.65 -21.74 -13.76
CA ASP A 134 10.32 -21.43 -14.29
C ASP A 134 9.56 -20.50 -13.34
N ASN A 135 9.82 -20.57 -12.04
CA ASN A 135 9.22 -19.73 -11.00
C ASN A 135 9.91 -18.36 -10.87
N PHE A 136 10.79 -17.94 -11.79
CA PHE A 136 11.36 -16.60 -11.72
C PHE A 136 10.30 -15.53 -12.02
N SER A 137 10.25 -14.46 -11.22
CA SER A 137 9.42 -13.28 -11.49
C SER A 137 10.31 -12.10 -11.86
N TYR A 138 9.99 -11.47 -13.00
CA TYR A 138 10.60 -10.22 -13.40
C TYR A 138 9.75 -9.00 -13.01
N SER A 139 8.61 -9.19 -12.33
CA SER A 139 7.62 -8.14 -12.08
C SER A 139 7.91 -7.26 -10.86
N GLY A 140 9.00 -7.53 -10.12
CA GLY A 140 9.44 -6.76 -8.95
C GLY A 140 10.58 -5.78 -9.24
N ILE A 141 10.74 -4.78 -8.39
CA ILE A 141 11.77 -3.74 -8.53
C ILE A 141 13.17 -4.37 -8.47
N ASP A 142 13.40 -5.33 -7.57
CA ASP A 142 14.64 -6.10 -7.50
C ASP A 142 14.56 -7.38 -8.35
N ASN A 143 15.60 -7.67 -9.12
CA ASN A 143 15.74 -8.92 -9.86
C ASN A 143 16.57 -9.97 -9.10
N ASN A 144 17.10 -9.66 -7.92
CA ASN A 144 17.77 -10.63 -7.07
C ASN A 144 16.73 -11.64 -6.57
N TYR A 145 16.81 -12.84 -7.13
CA TYR A 145 15.95 -13.94 -6.78
C TYR A 145 16.61 -14.81 -5.71
N VAL A 146 15.85 -15.13 -4.67
CA VAL A 146 16.31 -15.91 -3.51
C VAL A 146 15.48 -17.17 -3.32
N TYR A 147 16.08 -18.14 -2.64
CA TYR A 147 15.52 -19.47 -2.39
C TYR A 147 15.41 -19.71 -0.88
N GLY A 148 14.31 -20.28 -0.43
CA GLY A 148 14.21 -20.82 0.92
C GLY A 148 15.05 -22.08 1.07
N GLN A 149 15.68 -22.26 2.23
CA GLN A 149 16.34 -23.50 2.63
C GLN A 149 15.35 -24.67 2.77
N TYR A 150 14.10 -24.38 3.09
CA TYR A 150 13.06 -25.37 3.34
C TYR A 150 11.87 -25.23 2.41
N ASP A 151 11.24 -26.35 2.07
CA ASP A 151 9.87 -26.43 1.54
C ASP A 151 8.97 -26.98 2.66
N LEU A 152 7.65 -26.92 2.45
CA LEU A 152 6.68 -27.60 3.32
C LEU A 152 6.24 -28.92 2.70
N ASP A 153 6.19 -29.98 3.51
CA ASP A 153 5.53 -31.22 3.13
C ASP A 153 4.00 -31.07 3.17
N LYS A 154 3.28 -32.10 2.70
CA LYS A 154 1.81 -32.13 2.68
C LYS A 154 1.13 -31.96 4.06
N ASN A 155 1.88 -32.09 5.15
CA ASN A 155 1.39 -31.93 6.51
C ASN A 155 1.83 -30.57 7.11
N GLY A 156 2.52 -29.73 6.34
CA GLY A 156 3.06 -28.45 6.79
C GLY A 156 4.37 -28.54 7.57
N ASN A 157 5.09 -29.67 7.52
CA ASN A 157 6.40 -29.78 8.16
C ASN A 157 7.51 -29.30 7.22
N LYS A 158 8.52 -28.60 7.76
CA LYS A 158 9.70 -28.22 7.01
C LYS A 158 10.50 -29.44 6.55
N VAL A 159 10.81 -29.47 5.26
CA VAL A 159 11.73 -30.42 4.62
C VAL A 159 12.76 -29.65 3.81
N LEU A 160 13.94 -30.22 3.58
CA LEU A 160 14.97 -29.54 2.79
C LEU A 160 14.43 -29.20 1.40
N ALA A 161 14.58 -27.93 1.01
CA ALA A 161 14.06 -27.45 -0.25
C ALA A 161 14.78 -28.12 -1.43
N THR A 162 14.01 -28.47 -2.45
CA THR A 162 14.56 -29.07 -3.67
C THR A 162 14.05 -28.30 -4.88
N ASN A 163 14.95 -27.62 -5.59
CA ASN A 163 14.62 -26.87 -6.79
C ASN A 163 15.03 -27.67 -8.04
N GLU A 164 14.15 -27.69 -9.05
CA GLU A 164 14.41 -28.31 -10.35
C GLU A 164 14.68 -27.21 -11.38
N LEU A 165 15.89 -27.18 -11.92
CA LEU A 165 16.28 -26.18 -12.91
C LEU A 165 15.89 -26.59 -14.33
N GLN A 166 15.48 -25.60 -15.12
CA GLN A 166 15.38 -25.75 -16.55
C GLN A 166 16.73 -25.52 -17.21
N ILE A 167 17.14 -26.48 -18.04
CA ILE A 167 18.43 -26.46 -18.74
C ILE A 167 18.19 -26.74 -20.22
N LYS A 168 18.59 -25.77 -21.06
CA LYS A 168 18.57 -25.88 -22.53
C LYS A 168 20.03 -25.83 -23.05
N VAL A 169 20.42 -26.83 -23.84
CA VAL A 169 21.73 -26.90 -24.53
C VAL A 169 21.55 -26.41 -25.96
N VAL A 170 22.03 -25.21 -26.26
CA VAL A 170 21.87 -24.58 -27.57
C VAL A 170 22.85 -25.18 -28.58
N GLY A 171 22.43 -25.35 -29.84
CA GLY A 171 23.24 -25.95 -30.92
C GLY A 171 23.31 -27.48 -30.91
N SER A 172 22.83 -28.14 -29.86
CA SER A 172 22.86 -29.61 -29.72
C SER A 172 21.46 -30.22 -29.68
N LYS A 173 21.28 -31.36 -30.35
CA LYS A 173 20.10 -32.22 -30.14
C LYS A 173 20.15 -32.98 -28.81
N ASN A 174 21.34 -33.13 -28.24
CA ASN A 174 21.52 -33.78 -26.94
C ASN A 174 21.41 -32.73 -25.82
N GLN A 175 20.40 -32.88 -24.98
CA GLN A 175 20.07 -31.97 -23.89
C GLN A 175 20.60 -32.44 -22.53
N ASN A 176 21.36 -33.54 -22.48
CA ASN A 176 21.95 -34.04 -21.25
C ASN A 176 23.16 -33.19 -20.83
N VAL A 177 23.33 -33.07 -19.52
CA VAL A 177 24.37 -32.25 -18.89
C VAL A 177 24.89 -32.95 -17.64
N ASP A 178 26.12 -32.63 -17.27
CA ASP A 178 26.69 -32.92 -15.95
C ASP A 178 26.53 -31.69 -15.06
N ILE A 179 26.22 -31.89 -13.78
CA ILE A 179 26.00 -30.82 -12.81
C ILE A 179 26.87 -31.06 -11.58
N ASP A 180 27.82 -30.16 -11.36
CA ASP A 180 28.73 -30.20 -10.22
C ASP A 180 28.41 -29.07 -9.24
N VAL A 181 28.41 -29.35 -7.94
CA VAL A 181 28.39 -28.30 -6.90
C VAL A 181 29.82 -27.83 -6.68
N ILE A 182 30.09 -26.56 -7.00
CA ILE A 182 31.43 -25.97 -6.91
C ILE A 182 31.60 -25.04 -5.70
N LYS A 183 30.50 -24.57 -5.10
CA LYS A 183 30.46 -23.83 -3.83
C LYS A 183 29.19 -24.17 -3.04
N GLY A 184 29.29 -24.17 -1.72
CA GLY A 184 28.18 -24.45 -0.81
C GLY A 184 27.90 -25.95 -0.68
N ASN A 185 26.80 -26.29 -0.02
CA ASN A 185 26.45 -27.68 0.28
C ASN A 185 25.05 -28.03 -0.22
N ALA A 186 24.99 -28.78 -1.33
CA ALA A 186 23.75 -29.26 -1.92
C ALA A 186 23.89 -30.69 -2.45
N LYS A 187 22.76 -31.40 -2.49
CA LYS A 187 22.68 -32.69 -3.19
C LYS A 187 22.14 -32.45 -4.58
N VAL A 188 22.80 -33.05 -5.57
CA VAL A 188 22.34 -33.04 -6.96
C VAL A 188 21.86 -34.43 -7.31
N LYS A 189 20.63 -34.53 -7.83
CA LYS A 189 20.10 -35.74 -8.44
C LYS A 189 19.33 -35.35 -9.69
N ASP A 190 19.76 -35.87 -10.83
CA ASP A 190 19.25 -35.45 -12.14
C ASP A 190 19.40 -33.92 -12.30
N ARG A 191 18.30 -33.17 -12.45
CA ARG A 191 18.29 -31.69 -12.50
C ARG A 191 17.79 -31.03 -11.21
N LYS A 192 17.73 -31.81 -10.12
CA LYS A 192 17.21 -31.37 -8.82
C LYS A 192 18.33 -31.06 -7.86
N ILE A 193 18.30 -29.86 -7.31
CA ILE A 193 19.27 -29.32 -6.36
C ILE A 193 18.57 -29.22 -5.01
N THR A 194 18.99 -30.03 -4.04
CA THR A 194 18.50 -29.99 -2.67
C THR A 194 19.48 -29.24 -1.78
N PHE A 195 19.06 -28.13 -1.18
CA PHE A 195 19.90 -27.32 -0.30
C PHE A 195 20.06 -28.02 1.06
N ILE A 196 21.29 -28.23 1.53
CA ILE A 196 21.54 -28.86 2.84
C ILE A 196 21.66 -27.79 3.91
N ASN A 197 22.43 -26.74 3.62
CA ASN A 197 22.67 -25.60 4.50
C ASN A 197 21.97 -24.36 3.94
N GLY A 198 21.71 -23.36 4.80
CA GLY A 198 21.21 -22.05 4.41
C GLY A 198 22.29 -21.12 3.84
N GLU A 199 23.23 -21.64 3.06
CA GLU A 199 24.31 -20.87 2.44
C GLU A 199 24.16 -20.85 0.92
N ASP A 200 24.71 -19.84 0.25
CA ASP A 200 24.67 -19.76 -1.21
C ASP A 200 25.32 -20.99 -1.85
N VAL A 201 24.64 -21.54 -2.86
CA VAL A 201 25.12 -22.69 -3.61
C VAL A 201 25.47 -22.25 -5.02
N VAL A 202 26.65 -22.62 -5.50
CA VAL A 202 27.04 -22.40 -6.90
C VAL A 202 27.21 -23.75 -7.57
N ILE A 203 26.48 -23.96 -8.65
CA ILE A 203 26.62 -25.14 -9.50
C ILE A 203 27.30 -24.78 -10.81
N LYS A 204 27.99 -25.76 -11.39
CA LYS A 204 28.50 -25.70 -12.75
C LYS A 204 27.80 -26.78 -13.57
N VAL A 205 27.11 -26.35 -14.63
CA VAL A 205 26.44 -27.24 -15.58
C VAL A 205 27.31 -27.35 -16.83
N SER A 206 27.68 -28.55 -17.24
CA SER A 206 28.57 -28.80 -18.38
C SER A 206 27.91 -29.70 -19.43
N SER A 207 28.15 -29.45 -20.71
CA SER A 207 27.60 -30.29 -21.77
C SER A 207 28.35 -31.61 -21.86
N ILE A 208 27.62 -32.73 -21.90
CA ILE A 208 28.25 -34.05 -22.11
C ILE A 208 28.80 -34.24 -23.54
N THR A 209 28.36 -33.41 -24.50
CA THR A 209 28.80 -33.48 -25.90
C THR A 209 29.99 -32.57 -26.19
N ASN A 210 30.23 -31.56 -25.35
CA ASN A 210 31.35 -30.64 -25.47
C ASN A 210 31.69 -30.08 -24.08
N SER A 211 32.67 -30.67 -23.41
CA SER A 211 33.06 -30.32 -22.05
C SER A 211 33.60 -28.89 -21.89
N ASN A 212 33.91 -28.19 -22.98
CA ASN A 212 34.31 -26.79 -22.95
C ASN A 212 33.11 -25.83 -22.81
N ILE A 213 31.89 -26.32 -23.05
CA ILE A 213 30.67 -25.54 -22.85
C ILE A 213 30.13 -25.83 -21.46
N SER A 214 30.20 -24.84 -20.59
CA SER A 214 29.69 -24.90 -19.23
C SER A 214 29.16 -23.55 -18.77
N LYS A 215 28.17 -23.56 -17.89
CA LYS A 215 27.58 -22.37 -17.29
C LYS A 215 27.49 -22.53 -15.77
N GLU A 216 27.84 -21.48 -15.03
CA GLU A 216 27.64 -21.42 -13.59
C GLU A 216 26.29 -20.79 -13.25
N TYR A 217 25.67 -21.27 -12.18
CA TYR A 217 24.43 -20.72 -11.64
C TYR A 217 24.52 -20.63 -10.12
N THR A 218 24.12 -19.48 -9.58
CA THR A 218 24.15 -19.19 -8.14
C THR A 218 22.73 -19.22 -7.57
N PHE A 219 22.54 -20.02 -6.54
CA PHE A 219 21.36 -19.98 -5.69
C PHE A 219 21.67 -19.14 -4.46
N ASN A 220 20.98 -18.00 -4.33
CA ASN A 220 21.02 -17.20 -3.10
C ASN A 220 20.05 -17.81 -2.10
N VAL A 221 20.55 -18.51 -1.08
CA VAL A 221 19.71 -19.27 -0.15
C VAL A 221 19.50 -18.49 1.13
N VAL A 222 18.24 -18.27 1.51
CA VAL A 222 17.86 -17.64 2.77
C VAL A 222 17.95 -18.67 3.90
N PRO A 223 18.84 -18.49 4.89
CA PRO A 223 18.91 -19.39 6.04
C PRO A 223 17.60 -19.39 6.83
N ASP A 224 17.11 -20.59 7.12
CA ASP A 224 15.79 -20.87 7.72
C ASP A 224 14.57 -20.39 6.92
N GLY A 225 14.79 -19.90 5.69
CA GLY A 225 13.74 -19.48 4.78
C GLY A 225 12.88 -20.65 4.30
N VAL A 226 11.58 -20.42 4.19
CA VAL A 226 10.60 -21.40 3.70
C VAL A 226 10.03 -20.91 2.37
N ASN A 227 10.18 -21.73 1.33
CA ASN A 227 9.56 -21.48 0.04
C ASN A 227 8.03 -21.65 0.14
N VAL A 228 7.29 -20.70 -0.42
CA VAL A 228 5.83 -20.66 -0.42
C VAL A 228 5.33 -20.79 -1.86
N TYR A 229 4.66 -21.91 -2.16
CA TYR A 229 4.17 -22.22 -3.52
C TYR A 229 2.65 -22.15 -3.66
N ASN A 230 1.91 -22.10 -2.54
CA ASN A 230 0.45 -22.06 -2.53
C ASN A 230 -0.09 -21.33 -1.28
N TYR A 231 -1.42 -21.13 -1.23
CA TYR A 231 -2.06 -20.34 -0.18
C TYR A 231 -1.96 -20.98 1.21
N GLU A 232 -1.99 -22.31 1.30
CA GLU A 232 -1.80 -23.00 2.58
C GLU A 232 -0.39 -22.83 3.11
N ASP A 233 0.63 -22.93 2.26
CA ASP A 233 2.02 -22.68 2.65
C ASP A 233 2.16 -21.27 3.23
N LEU A 234 1.58 -20.27 2.54
CA LEU A 234 1.60 -18.89 2.99
C LEU A 234 0.99 -18.76 4.39
N MET A 235 -0.22 -19.29 4.58
CA MET A 235 -0.93 -19.21 5.86
C MET A 235 -0.24 -20.00 6.98
N ILE A 236 0.38 -21.14 6.67
CA ILE A 236 1.18 -21.92 7.62
C ILE A 236 2.38 -21.11 8.10
N CYS A 237 3.10 -20.45 7.19
CA CYS A 237 4.28 -19.66 7.53
C CYS A 237 3.95 -18.34 8.24
N THR A 238 2.77 -17.77 8.00
CA THR A 238 2.36 -16.46 8.55
C THR A 238 1.35 -16.60 9.69
N ASN A 239 0.05 -16.67 9.38
CA ASN A 239 -1.04 -16.53 10.32
C ASN A 239 -1.13 -17.71 11.30
N LYS A 240 -0.86 -18.93 10.83
CA LYS A 240 -0.95 -20.16 11.64
C LYS A 240 0.34 -20.47 12.41
N SER A 241 1.45 -19.80 12.10
CA SER A 241 2.69 -19.94 12.85
C SER A 241 2.71 -18.99 14.04
N GLU A 242 2.93 -19.53 15.23
CA GLU A 242 2.99 -18.75 16.48
C GLU A 242 4.14 -17.72 16.44
N SER A 243 5.32 -18.14 15.98
CA SER A 243 6.52 -17.27 15.88
C SER A 243 6.76 -16.70 14.47
N GLY A 244 5.95 -17.10 13.49
CA GLY A 244 6.20 -16.85 12.07
C GLY A 244 7.41 -17.60 11.50
N GLU A 245 7.49 -17.62 10.17
CA GLU A 245 8.62 -18.13 9.42
C GLU A 245 9.20 -17.07 8.50
N LYS A 246 10.49 -17.19 8.18
CA LYS A 246 11.05 -16.40 7.08
C LYS A 246 10.44 -16.90 5.78
N VAL A 247 9.68 -16.07 5.08
CA VAL A 247 8.93 -16.46 3.89
C VAL A 247 9.72 -16.13 2.63
N VAL A 248 9.77 -17.06 1.68
CA VAL A 248 10.31 -16.85 0.34
C VAL A 248 9.22 -17.19 -0.68
N LEU A 249 8.64 -16.19 -1.32
CA LEU A 249 7.57 -16.41 -2.30
C LEU A 249 8.10 -17.03 -3.59
N ARG A 250 7.38 -18.03 -4.09
CA ARG A 250 7.67 -18.74 -5.35
C ARG A 250 6.55 -18.62 -6.38
N THR A 251 5.49 -17.90 -6.06
CA THR A 251 4.30 -17.71 -6.91
C THR A 251 3.62 -16.38 -6.58
N ASN A 252 2.83 -15.87 -7.52
CA ASN A 252 1.83 -14.84 -7.23
C ASN A 252 0.63 -15.44 -6.48
N PHE A 253 0.00 -14.62 -5.64
CA PHE A 253 -1.32 -14.80 -5.05
C PHE A 253 -2.21 -13.68 -5.56
N GLU A 254 -3.18 -14.02 -6.39
CA GLU A 254 -3.93 -13.05 -7.19
C GLU A 254 -5.44 -13.12 -6.98
N SER A 255 -6.12 -12.06 -7.42
CA SER A 255 -7.58 -12.04 -7.51
C SER A 255 -8.11 -13.08 -8.48
N LYS A 256 -9.41 -13.38 -8.45
CA LYS A 256 -10.01 -14.34 -9.40
C LYS A 256 -9.83 -13.93 -10.86
N GLU A 257 -9.88 -12.62 -11.14
CA GLU A 257 -9.71 -12.07 -12.49
C GLU A 257 -8.26 -12.21 -12.98
N ASN A 258 -7.30 -12.11 -12.06
CA ASN A 258 -5.89 -12.17 -12.39
C ASN A 258 -5.30 -13.58 -12.28
N ALA A 259 -5.92 -14.48 -11.51
CA ALA A 259 -5.42 -15.82 -11.30
C ALA A 259 -5.97 -16.82 -12.33
N LEU A 260 -7.25 -16.75 -12.66
CA LEU A 260 -7.98 -17.78 -13.41
C LEU A 260 -8.04 -17.46 -14.92
N LEU A 261 -8.03 -18.49 -15.75
CA LEU A 261 -8.28 -18.35 -17.19
C LEU A 261 -9.76 -17.97 -17.48
N ASP A 262 -10.68 -18.43 -16.64
CA ASP A 262 -12.08 -17.99 -16.60
C ASP A 262 -12.45 -17.58 -15.17
N SER A 263 -12.59 -16.27 -14.93
CA SER A 263 -12.87 -15.68 -13.62
C SER A 263 -14.26 -15.98 -13.06
N LYS A 264 -15.15 -16.59 -13.87
CA LYS A 264 -16.49 -17.04 -13.44
C LYS A 264 -16.50 -18.46 -12.90
N ASP A 265 -15.49 -19.26 -13.19
CA ASP A 265 -15.34 -20.63 -12.70
C ASP A 265 -14.14 -20.73 -11.76
N LEU A 266 -14.40 -20.86 -10.47
CA LEU A 266 -13.34 -20.97 -9.44
C LEU A 266 -12.47 -22.23 -9.59
N ASN A 267 -12.88 -23.21 -10.41
CA ASN A 267 -12.11 -24.41 -10.70
C ASN A 267 -11.33 -24.30 -12.03
N SER A 268 -11.40 -23.14 -12.69
CA SER A 268 -10.63 -22.86 -13.90
C SER A 268 -9.13 -22.97 -13.62
N ALA A 269 -8.36 -23.38 -14.63
CA ALA A 269 -6.91 -23.40 -14.52
C ALA A 269 -6.37 -21.99 -14.23
N THR A 270 -5.25 -21.92 -13.51
CA THR A 270 -4.58 -20.66 -13.25
C THR A 270 -3.53 -20.35 -14.31
N TYR A 271 -3.16 -19.07 -14.42
CA TYR A 271 -1.95 -18.68 -15.13
C TYR A 271 -0.70 -19.29 -14.47
N SER A 272 0.35 -19.49 -15.26
CA SER A 272 1.65 -19.96 -14.74
C SER A 272 2.14 -19.07 -13.59
N ASN A 273 2.76 -19.70 -12.57
CA ASN A 273 3.24 -19.06 -11.33
C ASN A 273 2.21 -18.15 -10.66
N THR A 274 0.93 -18.52 -10.73
CA THR A 274 -0.16 -17.75 -10.15
C THR A 274 -1.12 -18.68 -9.44
N ASN A 275 -1.42 -18.34 -8.19
CA ASN A 275 -2.43 -18.96 -7.35
C ASN A 275 -3.49 -17.94 -6.96
N LEU A 276 -4.68 -18.40 -6.56
CA LEU A 276 -5.67 -17.53 -5.92
C LEU A 276 -5.19 -17.13 -4.51
N PHE A 277 -5.45 -15.90 -4.09
CA PHE A 277 -5.41 -15.57 -2.66
C PHE A 277 -6.69 -16.09 -2.00
N GLY A 278 -6.64 -17.27 -1.38
CA GLY A 278 -7.78 -17.91 -0.73
C GLY A 278 -7.97 -19.37 -1.16
N ARG A 279 -8.80 -20.10 -0.41
CA ARG A 279 -9.15 -21.49 -0.70
C ARG A 279 -10.47 -21.58 -1.42
N VAL A 280 -10.54 -22.45 -2.43
CA VAL A 280 -11.81 -22.84 -3.05
C VAL A 280 -12.39 -24.02 -2.26
N LEU A 281 -13.45 -23.78 -1.49
CA LEU A 281 -14.21 -24.82 -0.80
C LEU A 281 -15.68 -24.76 -1.23
N ASN A 282 -16.24 -25.88 -1.68
CA ASN A 282 -17.64 -25.97 -2.15
C ASN A 282 -18.03 -24.87 -3.16
N ASN A 283 -17.12 -24.58 -4.11
CA ASN A 283 -17.26 -23.53 -5.13
C ASN A 283 -17.44 -22.11 -4.54
N LYS A 284 -16.82 -21.84 -3.39
CA LYS A 284 -16.72 -20.51 -2.77
C LYS A 284 -15.27 -20.25 -2.37
N LEU A 285 -14.88 -18.99 -2.39
CA LEU A 285 -13.61 -18.55 -1.81
C LEU A 285 -13.75 -18.37 -0.30
N GLU A 286 -12.84 -18.96 0.45
CA GLU A 286 -12.68 -18.80 1.89
C GLU A 286 -11.27 -18.27 2.20
N PHE A 287 -11.18 -17.47 3.25
CA PHE A 287 -9.94 -16.78 3.65
C PHE A 287 -9.64 -17.07 5.11
N ASP A 288 -8.37 -17.35 5.40
CA ASP A 288 -7.84 -17.23 6.75
C ASP A 288 -7.66 -15.75 7.10
N TYR A 289 -7.92 -15.39 8.36
CA TYR A 289 -7.64 -14.06 8.89
C TYR A 289 -7.37 -14.16 10.39
N GLU A 290 -6.57 -13.24 10.92
CA GLU A 290 -6.46 -13.01 12.36
C GLU A 290 -7.40 -11.88 12.79
N THR A 291 -7.82 -11.91 14.06
CA THR A 291 -8.50 -10.78 14.69
C THR A 291 -7.58 -10.17 15.73
N ILE A 292 -7.39 -8.86 15.69
CA ILE A 292 -6.65 -8.10 16.69
C ILE A 292 -7.55 -7.06 17.34
N GLU A 293 -7.19 -6.59 18.53
CA GLU A 293 -7.80 -5.38 19.10
C GLU A 293 -7.13 -4.15 18.49
N SER A 294 -7.91 -3.10 18.23
CA SER A 294 -7.42 -1.80 17.78
C SER A 294 -6.34 -1.27 18.73
N THR A 295 -5.26 -0.76 18.15
CA THR A 295 -4.20 -0.04 18.89
C THR A 295 -4.48 1.45 19.01
N TYR A 296 -5.45 1.96 18.25
CA TYR A 296 -5.94 3.34 18.34
C TYR A 296 -6.79 3.58 19.61
N ASP A 297 -6.99 4.84 20.01
CA ASP A 297 -7.77 5.17 21.23
C ASP A 297 -9.22 4.65 21.12
N THR A 298 -9.56 3.67 21.97
CA THR A 298 -10.89 3.04 22.04
C THR A 298 -11.78 3.61 23.15
N THR A 299 -11.44 4.76 23.72
CA THR A 299 -12.20 5.36 24.83
C THR A 299 -13.66 5.59 24.45
N TYR A 300 -13.94 5.91 23.18
CA TYR A 300 -15.30 6.03 22.66
C TYR A 300 -16.08 4.72 22.76
N GLN A 301 -15.50 3.59 22.34
CA GLN A 301 -16.11 2.27 22.45
C GLN A 301 -16.44 1.93 23.91
N ASP A 302 -15.53 2.26 24.83
CA ASP A 302 -15.74 2.05 26.26
C ASP A 302 -16.90 2.88 26.81
N ASN A 303 -17.00 4.14 26.38
CA ASN A 303 -18.08 5.03 26.76
C ASN A 303 -19.43 4.60 26.17
N LEU A 304 -19.45 4.26 24.88
CA LEU A 304 -20.63 3.79 24.17
C LEU A 304 -21.16 2.47 24.77
N ALA A 305 -20.27 1.56 25.14
CA ALA A 305 -20.64 0.32 25.81
C ALA A 305 -21.29 0.57 27.17
N LYS A 306 -20.75 1.49 27.97
CA LYS A 306 -21.37 1.90 29.24
C LYS A 306 -22.74 2.56 29.01
N PHE A 307 -22.85 3.43 28.01
CA PHE A 307 -24.09 4.13 27.69
C PHE A 307 -25.19 3.17 27.24
N ASN A 308 -24.86 2.19 26.40
CA ASN A 308 -25.80 1.20 25.87
C ASN A 308 -25.94 -0.08 26.71
N ASN A 309 -25.24 -0.18 27.85
CA ASN A 309 -25.18 -1.39 28.69
C ASN A 309 -24.77 -2.65 27.91
N LEU A 310 -23.76 -2.54 27.04
CA LEU A 310 -23.23 -3.67 26.27
C LEU A 310 -22.55 -4.70 27.21
N SER A 311 -22.63 -5.97 26.84
CA SER A 311 -21.88 -7.05 27.47
C SER A 311 -20.37 -6.93 27.20
N SER A 312 -19.54 -7.62 27.99
CA SER A 312 -18.08 -7.65 27.77
C SER A 312 -17.70 -8.20 26.39
N ASP A 313 -18.45 -9.17 25.87
CA ASP A 313 -18.22 -9.74 24.54
C ASP A 313 -18.57 -8.75 23.42
N GLU A 314 -19.63 -7.96 23.59
CA GLU A 314 -20.00 -6.91 22.63
C GLU A 314 -18.99 -5.77 22.63
N LEU A 315 -18.49 -5.35 23.80
CA LEU A 315 -17.42 -4.36 23.91
C LEU A 315 -16.13 -4.86 23.25
N LYS A 316 -15.75 -6.11 23.47
CA LYS A 316 -14.55 -6.66 22.82
C LYS A 316 -14.69 -6.60 21.30
N LYS A 317 -15.82 -7.07 20.76
CA LYS A 317 -16.11 -7.04 19.31
C LYS A 317 -16.13 -5.64 18.71
N SER A 318 -16.50 -4.60 19.47
CA SER A 318 -16.52 -3.22 18.95
C SER A 318 -15.12 -2.63 18.74
N LYS A 319 -14.07 -3.30 19.25
CA LYS A 319 -12.66 -2.91 19.11
C LYS A 319 -11.88 -3.84 18.18
N GLU A 320 -12.51 -4.91 17.68
CA GLU A 320 -11.84 -5.93 16.88
C GLU A 320 -11.64 -5.47 15.43
N LEU A 321 -10.43 -5.71 14.91
CA LEU A 321 -10.04 -5.50 13.52
C LEU A 321 -9.67 -6.84 12.88
N LYS A 322 -9.98 -7.00 11.61
CA LYS A 322 -9.60 -8.19 10.84
C LYS A 322 -8.28 -7.95 10.11
N VAL A 323 -7.44 -8.98 10.07
CA VAL A 323 -6.13 -8.95 9.44
C VAL A 323 -5.98 -10.12 8.47
N GLY A 324 -5.72 -9.84 7.19
CA GLY A 324 -5.57 -10.89 6.15
C GLY A 324 -4.28 -11.69 6.27
N LEU A 325 -3.14 -11.01 6.28
CA LEU A 325 -1.81 -11.62 6.33
C LEU A 325 -1.02 -11.07 7.52
N VAL A 326 -0.45 -11.94 8.35
CA VAL A 326 0.36 -11.53 9.52
C VAL A 326 1.80 -12.00 9.39
N ILE A 327 2.70 -11.08 9.05
CA ILE A 327 4.13 -11.29 8.89
C ILE A 327 4.83 -11.06 10.23
N LYS A 328 5.56 -12.07 10.74
CA LYS A 328 6.25 -12.02 12.04
C LYS A 328 7.77 -12.19 11.95
N LYS A 329 8.29 -12.44 10.73
CA LYS A 329 9.72 -12.56 10.38
C LYS A 329 9.94 -12.04 8.95
N ASP A 330 11.20 -11.98 8.52
CA ASP A 330 11.56 -11.52 7.16
C ASP A 330 10.72 -12.17 6.06
N PHE A 331 10.38 -11.36 5.07
CA PHE A 331 9.51 -11.74 3.98
C PHE A 331 10.15 -11.32 2.65
N TYR A 332 10.53 -12.32 1.86
CA TYR A 332 11.19 -12.16 0.57
C TYR A 332 10.17 -12.46 -0.54
N GLY A 333 9.72 -11.41 -1.22
CA GLY A 333 8.67 -11.51 -2.22
C GLY A 333 9.12 -11.96 -3.60
N ASN A 334 10.41 -11.90 -3.92
CA ASN A 334 10.96 -12.27 -5.24
C ASN A 334 10.26 -11.58 -6.43
N GLY A 335 9.66 -10.40 -6.23
CA GLY A 335 8.89 -9.66 -7.22
C GLY A 335 7.50 -10.25 -7.51
N PHE A 336 6.98 -11.11 -6.63
CA PHE A 336 5.63 -11.66 -6.72
C PHE A 336 4.58 -10.77 -6.09
N THR A 337 3.34 -10.96 -6.54
CA THR A 337 2.17 -10.20 -6.10
C THR A 337 1.35 -10.93 -5.06
N ILE A 338 0.82 -10.20 -4.08
CA ILE A 338 -0.27 -10.59 -3.18
C ILE A 338 -1.42 -9.61 -3.40
N ASN A 339 -2.51 -10.09 -4.00
CA ASN A 339 -3.72 -9.32 -4.27
C ASN A 339 -4.90 -9.93 -3.52
N MET A 340 -5.40 -9.20 -2.53
CA MET A 340 -6.44 -9.66 -1.60
C MET A 340 -7.85 -9.23 -2.02
N HIS A 341 -8.07 -8.98 -3.32
CA HIS A 341 -9.31 -8.36 -3.84
C HIS A 341 -10.58 -9.00 -3.28
N GLU A 342 -10.76 -10.31 -3.37
CA GLU A 342 -11.99 -10.98 -2.92
C GLU A 342 -12.16 -10.98 -1.40
N MET A 343 -11.10 -10.73 -0.64
CA MET A 343 -11.14 -10.62 0.82
C MET A 343 -11.48 -9.19 1.28
N CYS A 344 -10.81 -8.19 0.71
CA CYS A 344 -10.87 -6.80 1.18
C CYS A 344 -11.86 -5.93 0.40
N TYR A 345 -12.12 -6.25 -0.87
CA TYR A 345 -12.97 -5.42 -1.73
C TYR A 345 -14.46 -5.81 -1.59
N PRO A 346 -15.39 -4.84 -1.57
CA PRO A 346 -16.80 -5.16 -1.42
C PRO A 346 -17.32 -6.11 -2.52
N SER A 347 -18.15 -7.08 -2.15
CA SER A 347 -18.60 -8.11 -3.10
C SER A 347 -19.78 -7.68 -3.97
N GLU A 348 -20.55 -6.67 -3.55
CA GLU A 348 -21.72 -6.17 -4.28
C GLU A 348 -21.40 -4.89 -5.07
N ARG A 349 -22.32 -4.49 -5.95
CA ARG A 349 -22.21 -3.31 -6.80
C ARG A 349 -23.56 -2.60 -6.90
N ILE A 350 -23.56 -1.27 -6.85
CA ILE A 350 -24.72 -0.46 -7.26
C ILE A 350 -24.66 -0.14 -8.77
N GLY A 351 -25.74 0.46 -9.30
CA GLY A 351 -25.79 0.94 -10.68
C GLY A 351 -24.58 1.82 -11.03
N GLY A 352 -23.96 1.59 -12.19
CA GLY A 352 -22.72 2.26 -12.60
C GLY A 352 -21.42 1.58 -12.14
N GLY A 353 -21.52 0.49 -11.38
CA GLY A 353 -20.40 -0.38 -11.00
C GLY A 353 -19.59 0.11 -9.79
N ALA A 354 -20.14 1.04 -9.00
CA ALA A 354 -19.53 1.43 -7.72
C ALA A 354 -19.70 0.29 -6.69
N PRO A 355 -18.68 0.05 -5.83
CA PRO A 355 -18.75 -1.00 -4.82
C PRO A 355 -19.85 -0.73 -3.80
N LEU A 356 -20.48 -1.80 -3.35
CA LEU A 356 -21.44 -1.80 -2.26
C LEU A 356 -21.06 -2.92 -1.29
N LEU A 357 -21.10 -2.64 0.01
CA LEU A 357 -20.88 -3.65 1.04
C LEU A 357 -21.96 -4.72 0.97
N GLY A 358 -21.55 -5.93 0.63
CA GLY A 358 -22.35 -7.13 0.76
C GLY A 358 -22.51 -7.58 2.21
N LYS A 359 -23.49 -8.47 2.43
CA LYS A 359 -23.79 -9.01 3.75
C LYS A 359 -22.60 -9.76 4.39
N ASN A 360 -21.81 -10.44 3.56
CA ASN A 360 -20.74 -11.33 4.01
C ASN A 360 -19.34 -10.72 3.84
N ASP A 361 -19.26 -9.44 3.47
CA ASP A 361 -17.96 -8.77 3.30
C ASP A 361 -17.22 -8.72 4.63
N LEU A 362 -15.94 -9.11 4.60
CA LEU A 362 -15.12 -9.17 5.79
C LEU A 362 -14.76 -7.76 6.25
N PHE A 363 -14.31 -6.91 5.32
CA PHE A 363 -13.91 -5.55 5.59
C PHE A 363 -15.12 -4.64 5.45
N ARG A 364 -15.33 -3.79 6.44
CA ARG A 364 -16.52 -2.91 6.52
C ARG A 364 -16.15 -1.47 6.83
N GLY A 365 -14.89 -1.12 6.62
CA GLY A 365 -14.30 0.15 6.99
C GLY A 365 -13.91 0.23 8.47
N PRO A 366 -13.49 1.42 8.92
CA PRO A 366 -12.84 1.63 10.19
C PRO A 366 -13.83 1.64 11.35
N ILE A 367 -13.30 1.27 12.52
CA ILE A 367 -13.99 1.55 13.78
C ILE A 367 -14.13 3.07 13.94
N SER A 368 -15.10 3.50 14.72
CA SER A 368 -15.39 4.91 14.90
C SER A 368 -14.54 5.50 16.01
N PHE A 369 -13.81 6.57 15.76
CA PHE A 369 -13.17 7.33 16.83
C PHE A 369 -14.23 8.07 17.66
N VAL A 370 -15.22 8.69 17.02
CA VAL A 370 -16.39 9.30 17.66
C VAL A 370 -17.57 9.31 16.69
N GLU A 371 -18.80 9.18 17.18
CA GLU A 371 -20.01 9.30 16.37
C GLU A 371 -21.02 10.29 16.95
N ALA A 372 -21.83 10.88 16.07
CA ALA A 372 -22.91 11.79 16.40
C ALA A 372 -24.27 11.08 16.28
N LEU A 373 -24.68 10.29 17.27
CA LEU A 373 -25.94 9.50 17.27
C LEU A 373 -26.18 8.70 15.97
N GLY A 374 -25.11 8.15 15.38
CA GLY A 374 -25.20 7.43 14.10
C GLY A 374 -25.59 8.29 12.89
N MET A 375 -25.48 9.63 12.99
CA MET A 375 -25.67 10.57 11.87
C MET A 375 -24.36 10.91 11.17
N ALA A 376 -23.24 10.92 11.90
CA ALA A 376 -21.91 11.13 11.36
C ALA A 376 -20.87 10.42 12.23
N LYS A 377 -19.72 10.06 11.65
CA LYS A 377 -18.59 9.49 12.40
C LYS A 377 -17.24 10.01 11.94
N VAL A 378 -16.31 10.12 12.89
CA VAL A 378 -14.88 10.27 12.61
C VAL A 378 -14.24 8.89 12.60
N SER A 379 -13.48 8.60 11.56
CA SER A 379 -12.87 7.29 11.35
C SER A 379 -11.66 7.07 12.28
N GLY A 380 -11.59 5.89 12.90
CA GLY A 380 -10.45 5.40 13.67
C GLY A 380 -9.57 4.44 12.86
N GLN A 381 -9.08 3.37 13.48
CA GLN A 381 -8.30 2.33 12.81
C GLN A 381 -9.19 1.44 11.92
N ASP A 382 -8.64 0.98 10.80
CA ASP A 382 -9.33 0.11 9.84
C ASP A 382 -8.82 -1.33 9.89
N ASN A 383 -9.55 -2.23 9.26
CA ASN A 383 -9.11 -3.57 8.95
C ASN A 383 -7.83 -3.53 8.11
N ILE A 384 -7.03 -4.58 8.19
CA ILE A 384 -5.65 -4.59 7.71
C ILE A 384 -5.50 -5.73 6.70
N GLY A 385 -5.06 -5.42 5.49
CA GLY A 385 -4.72 -6.44 4.51
C GLY A 385 -3.50 -7.23 4.98
N THR A 386 -2.37 -6.56 5.14
CA THR A 386 -1.12 -7.13 5.65
C THR A 386 -0.63 -6.40 6.89
N LEU A 387 -0.27 -7.14 7.93
CA LEU A 387 0.31 -6.65 9.17
C LEU A 387 1.72 -7.19 9.33
N ILE A 388 2.70 -6.32 9.57
CA ILE A 388 4.00 -6.70 10.14
C ILE A 388 3.89 -6.59 11.65
N LYS A 389 4.06 -7.72 12.35
CA LYS A 389 3.90 -7.84 13.80
C LYS A 389 5.19 -8.38 14.43
N GLY A 390 5.98 -7.47 14.99
CA GLY A 390 7.26 -7.77 15.63
C GLY A 390 8.41 -6.90 15.12
N ASP A 391 9.54 -6.98 15.82
CA ASP A 391 10.70 -6.13 15.59
C ASP A 391 11.74 -6.77 14.65
N ASN A 392 12.57 -5.95 14.02
CA ASN A 392 13.71 -6.37 13.19
C ASN A 392 13.27 -7.25 12.00
N ILE A 393 12.22 -6.82 11.29
CA ILE A 393 11.64 -7.54 10.16
C ILE A 393 11.93 -6.77 8.87
N THR A 394 12.41 -7.48 7.84
CA THR A 394 12.52 -6.95 6.48
C THR A 394 11.44 -7.53 5.57
N LEU A 395 10.62 -6.67 4.98
CA LEU A 395 9.75 -6.96 3.84
C LEU A 395 10.47 -6.48 2.57
N SER A 396 10.75 -7.40 1.64
CA SER A 396 11.55 -7.08 0.45
C SER A 396 10.92 -7.60 -0.84
N ASN A 397 11.01 -6.79 -1.88
CA ASN A 397 10.70 -7.15 -3.26
C ASN A 397 9.33 -7.83 -3.42
N VAL A 398 8.25 -7.23 -2.92
CA VAL A 398 6.89 -7.78 -3.00
C VAL A 398 5.91 -6.73 -3.51
N ASN A 399 4.90 -7.17 -4.27
CA ASN A 399 3.81 -6.32 -4.71
C ASN A 399 2.56 -6.64 -3.88
N ILE A 400 2.20 -5.81 -2.90
CA ILE A 400 1.02 -6.04 -2.02
C ILE A 400 -0.10 -5.07 -2.38
N LYS A 401 -1.31 -5.61 -2.55
CA LYS A 401 -2.52 -4.82 -2.76
C LYS A 401 -3.74 -5.43 -2.09
N ASN A 402 -4.57 -4.59 -1.47
CA ASN A 402 -5.84 -5.05 -0.90
C ASN A 402 -6.87 -5.34 -1.99
N CYS A 403 -6.75 -4.71 -3.16
CA CYS A 403 -7.60 -5.00 -4.28
C CYS A 403 -6.94 -4.70 -5.62
N SER A 404 -7.49 -5.27 -6.69
CA SER A 404 -7.20 -4.91 -8.07
C SER A 404 -7.43 -3.41 -8.35
N ASN A 405 -6.76 -2.88 -9.37
CA ASN A 405 -6.78 -1.46 -9.70
C ASN A 405 -8.20 -0.92 -9.98
N VAL A 406 -8.50 0.23 -9.38
CA VAL A 406 -9.83 0.86 -9.47
C VAL A 406 -9.82 2.05 -10.43
N LYS A 407 -11.02 2.43 -10.90
CA LYS A 407 -11.27 3.59 -11.76
C LYS A 407 -11.66 4.86 -11.00
N ASP A 408 -11.80 4.76 -9.69
CA ASP A 408 -12.17 5.86 -8.83
C ASP A 408 -11.64 5.55 -7.43
N LEU A 409 -10.86 6.45 -6.83
CA LEU A 409 -10.30 6.20 -5.50
C LEU A 409 -11.40 6.06 -4.44
N THR A 410 -12.60 6.61 -4.64
CA THR A 410 -13.77 6.38 -3.75
C THR A 410 -14.16 4.91 -3.63
N PHE A 411 -13.70 4.06 -4.56
CA PHE A 411 -13.99 2.62 -4.50
C PHE A 411 -13.16 1.92 -3.41
N LEU A 412 -12.20 2.62 -2.82
CA LEU A 412 -11.32 2.13 -1.76
C LEU A 412 -11.85 2.48 -0.35
N ASP A 413 -13.07 3.02 -0.20
CA ASP A 413 -13.65 3.46 1.09
C ASP A 413 -13.67 2.37 2.17
N TYR A 414 -13.76 1.10 1.76
CA TYR A 414 -13.93 -0.04 2.66
C TYR A 414 -12.80 -1.08 2.59
N VAL A 415 -11.75 -0.84 1.78
CA VAL A 415 -10.72 -1.86 1.54
C VAL A 415 -9.66 -1.95 2.63
N GLY A 416 -9.73 -1.10 3.66
CA GLY A 416 -8.83 -1.13 4.81
C GLY A 416 -7.41 -0.59 4.53
N THR A 417 -6.53 -0.74 5.49
CA THR A 417 -5.10 -0.44 5.37
C THR A 417 -4.40 -1.54 4.57
N THR A 418 -3.58 -1.22 3.56
CA THR A 418 -2.85 -2.26 2.79
C THR A 418 -1.76 -2.91 3.62
N LEU A 419 -0.90 -2.10 4.23
CA LEU A 419 0.21 -2.53 5.07
C LEU A 419 0.23 -1.74 6.38
N GLU A 420 0.06 -2.42 7.51
CA GLU A 420 0.25 -1.84 8.83
C GLU A 420 1.51 -2.40 9.51
N ILE A 421 2.24 -1.51 10.17
CA ILE A 421 3.46 -1.83 10.92
C ILE A 421 3.14 -1.80 12.42
N MET A 422 3.47 -2.88 13.12
CA MET A 422 3.41 -3.02 14.57
C MET A 422 4.70 -3.68 15.08
N GLY A 423 5.75 -2.88 15.16
CA GLY A 423 7.09 -3.29 15.59
C GLY A 423 8.17 -2.30 15.17
N ASN A 424 9.29 -2.34 15.90
CA ASN A 424 10.44 -1.47 15.73
C ASN A 424 11.47 -2.06 14.76
N ASN A 425 12.31 -1.20 14.17
CA ASN A 425 13.38 -1.58 13.24
C ASN A 425 12.86 -2.40 12.04
N VAL A 426 11.71 -2.01 11.49
CA VAL A 426 11.12 -2.65 10.32
C VAL A 426 11.63 -1.97 9.05
N THR A 427 12.01 -2.77 8.05
CA THR A 427 12.40 -2.28 6.72
C THR A 427 11.42 -2.79 5.66
N VAL A 428 10.86 -1.89 4.87
CA VAL A 428 10.07 -2.20 3.66
C VAL A 428 10.88 -1.70 2.47
N LYS A 429 11.34 -2.62 1.61
CA LYS A 429 12.22 -2.23 0.50
C LYS A 429 11.88 -2.88 -0.83
N ASP A 430 12.24 -2.20 -1.92
CA ASP A 430 12.12 -2.69 -3.29
C ASP A 430 10.70 -3.17 -3.64
N SER A 431 9.68 -2.63 -2.96
CA SER A 431 8.33 -3.18 -2.93
C SER A 431 7.31 -2.20 -3.52
N ILE A 432 6.22 -2.76 -4.03
CA ILE A 432 5.07 -2.00 -4.52
C ILE A 432 3.90 -2.23 -3.57
N ILE A 433 3.48 -1.21 -2.82
CA ILE A 433 2.35 -1.32 -1.89
C ILE A 433 1.21 -0.44 -2.41
N SER A 434 0.01 -0.99 -2.55
CA SER A 434 -1.04 -0.25 -3.26
C SER A 434 -2.49 -0.55 -2.86
N ASN A 435 -3.41 0.30 -3.35
CA ASN A 435 -4.85 0.12 -3.31
C ASN A 435 -5.41 -0.08 -1.89
N GLY A 436 -5.19 0.92 -1.04
CA GLY A 436 -5.69 0.94 0.33
C GLY A 436 -6.63 2.11 0.56
N ARG A 437 -7.44 2.05 1.62
CA ARG A 437 -8.03 3.27 2.17
C ARG A 437 -6.91 4.20 2.66
N THR A 438 -6.03 3.62 3.47
CA THR A 438 -4.66 4.07 3.69
C THR A 438 -3.73 3.00 3.15
N VAL A 439 -2.65 3.35 2.44
CA VAL A 439 -1.76 2.32 1.87
C VAL A 439 -0.81 1.77 2.93
N ILE A 440 0.01 2.61 3.56
CA ILE A 440 0.91 2.22 4.65
C ILE A 440 0.53 2.97 5.93
N ARG A 441 0.45 2.26 7.06
CA ARG A 441 0.19 2.84 8.39
C ARG A 441 1.27 2.43 9.40
N SER A 442 1.79 3.37 10.18
CA SER A 442 2.77 3.11 11.25
C SER A 442 2.59 4.02 12.45
N PHE A 443 2.20 3.49 13.61
CA PHE A 443 1.96 4.28 14.81
C PHE A 443 2.72 3.69 16.00
N SER A 444 3.41 4.55 16.75
CA SER A 444 4.25 4.16 17.90
C SER A 444 5.28 3.08 17.56
N ASN A 445 5.94 3.24 16.40
CA ASN A 445 7.02 2.36 15.96
C ASN A 445 8.29 3.18 15.69
N GLU A 446 9.41 2.75 16.21
CA GLU A 446 10.72 3.37 16.01
C GLU A 446 11.49 2.71 14.86
N ASN A 447 12.20 3.53 14.10
CA ASN A 447 13.14 3.15 13.06
C ASN A 447 12.51 2.35 11.92
N LEU A 448 11.32 2.76 11.47
CA LEU A 448 10.76 2.27 10.21
C LEU A 448 11.56 2.86 9.03
N LEU A 449 12.03 2.00 8.13
CA LEU A 449 12.63 2.38 6.86
C LEU A 449 11.72 1.93 5.71
N ILE A 450 11.31 2.89 4.85
CA ILE A 450 10.67 2.62 3.57
C ILE A 450 11.66 3.04 2.49
N ASP A 451 12.16 2.08 1.72
CA ASP A 451 13.32 2.28 0.84
C ASP A 451 13.07 1.76 -0.58
N ASN A 452 13.37 2.57 -1.59
CA ASN A 452 13.25 2.19 -3.00
C ASN A 452 11.89 1.57 -3.38
N CYS A 453 10.79 2.14 -2.86
CA CYS A 453 9.44 1.59 -3.02
C CYS A 453 8.57 2.42 -3.98
N LEU A 454 7.50 1.81 -4.48
CA LEU A 454 6.37 2.50 -5.08
C LEU A 454 5.13 2.33 -4.19
N VAL A 455 4.64 3.42 -3.61
CA VAL A 455 3.42 3.43 -2.78
C VAL A 455 2.33 4.19 -3.54
N GLN A 456 1.23 3.51 -3.89
CA GLN A 456 0.26 4.09 -4.82
C GLN A 456 -1.21 3.78 -4.54
N PHE A 457 -2.08 4.68 -5.00
CA PHE A 457 -3.55 4.54 -4.94
C PHE A 457 -4.11 4.39 -3.52
N GLY A 458 -4.12 5.51 -2.79
CA GLY A 458 -4.75 5.60 -1.47
C GLY A 458 -6.06 6.38 -1.51
N ARG A 459 -7.14 5.89 -0.88
CA ARG A 459 -8.37 6.69 -0.71
C ARG A 459 -8.11 7.99 0.05
N GLU A 460 -7.29 7.89 1.09
CA GLU A 460 -6.94 8.96 2.03
C GLU A 460 -5.46 9.30 1.85
N PHE A 461 -4.59 8.45 2.41
CA PHE A 461 -3.16 8.66 2.48
C PHE A 461 -2.39 7.49 1.86
N LEU A 462 -1.22 7.78 1.29
CA LEU A 462 -0.27 6.74 0.89
C LEU A 462 0.52 6.27 2.10
N ILE A 463 0.99 7.20 2.94
CA ILE A 463 1.64 6.88 4.21
C ILE A 463 0.94 7.66 5.33
N LYS A 464 0.53 6.94 6.37
CA LYS A 464 -0.05 7.53 7.58
C LYS A 464 0.78 7.15 8.80
N ALA A 465 1.37 8.13 9.45
CA ALA A 465 2.20 7.93 10.64
C ALA A 465 1.60 8.66 11.85
N GLY A 466 1.89 8.19 13.05
CA GLY A 466 1.41 8.84 14.28
C GLY A 466 1.86 8.13 15.54
N SER A 467 1.13 8.39 16.62
CA SER A 467 1.33 7.77 17.93
C SER A 467 0.02 7.25 18.49
N ASN A 468 0.05 6.05 19.04
CA ASN A 468 -1.01 5.47 19.86
C ASN A 468 -0.88 5.89 21.34
N SER A 469 0.23 6.53 21.72
CA SER A 469 0.46 7.06 23.06
C SER A 469 -0.11 8.48 23.17
N VAL A 470 -0.95 8.73 24.19
CA VAL A 470 -1.66 10.00 24.37
C VAL A 470 -1.56 10.47 25.82
N ILE A 471 -1.22 11.74 26.03
CA ILE A 471 -1.31 12.42 27.32
C ILE A 471 -2.69 13.08 27.40
N LYS A 472 -3.50 12.65 28.37
CA LYS A 472 -4.85 13.17 28.61
C LYS A 472 -4.87 14.09 29.84
N PRO A 473 -5.85 15.01 29.92
CA PRO A 473 -6.09 15.76 31.15
C PRO A 473 -6.35 14.82 32.33
N THR A 474 -5.73 15.09 33.48
CA THR A 474 -5.67 14.14 34.61
C THR A 474 -6.79 14.28 35.64
N GLN A 475 -7.67 15.28 35.52
CA GLN A 475 -8.75 15.58 36.47
C GLN A 475 -10.02 16.06 35.77
N ASP A 476 -11.18 15.79 36.39
CA ASP A 476 -12.46 16.40 36.01
C ASP A 476 -12.49 17.83 36.56
N VAL A 477 -12.31 18.82 35.68
CA VAL A 477 -12.25 20.25 35.98
C VAL A 477 -13.46 20.92 35.38
N ASP A 478 -14.14 21.75 36.17
CA ASP A 478 -15.20 22.62 35.67
C ASP A 478 -14.58 23.76 34.84
N LEU A 479 -14.72 23.66 33.52
CA LEU A 479 -14.17 24.62 32.55
C LEU A 479 -14.89 25.98 32.59
N SER A 480 -16.02 26.13 33.28
CA SER A 480 -16.86 27.34 33.23
C SER A 480 -16.20 28.61 33.77
N ASN A 481 -15.13 28.48 34.56
CA ASN A 481 -14.40 29.61 35.15
C ASN A 481 -13.01 29.84 34.52
N MET A 482 -12.67 29.12 33.45
CA MET A 482 -11.41 29.25 32.73
C MET A 482 -11.57 30.16 31.50
N SER A 483 -10.51 30.87 31.13
CA SER A 483 -10.41 31.52 29.82
C SER A 483 -10.20 30.49 28.69
N ASP A 484 -10.49 30.88 27.45
CA ASP A 484 -10.31 29.99 26.28
C ASP A 484 -8.86 29.47 26.16
N GLU A 485 -7.86 30.28 26.49
CA GLU A 485 -6.45 29.90 26.48
C GLU A 485 -6.13 28.85 27.57
N GLU A 486 -6.67 29.03 28.77
CA GLU A 486 -6.51 28.06 29.87
C GLU A 486 -7.20 26.74 29.53
N ILE A 487 -8.39 26.78 28.93
CA ILE A 487 -9.11 25.60 28.45
C ILE A 487 -8.26 24.87 27.42
N ASN A 488 -7.75 25.56 26.39
CA ASN A 488 -6.96 24.93 25.33
C ASN A 488 -5.68 24.27 25.88
N ASN A 489 -4.96 24.94 26.78
CA ASN A 489 -3.74 24.39 27.38
C ASN A 489 -4.02 23.19 28.30
N PHE A 490 -5.19 23.17 28.96
CA PHE A 490 -5.62 22.05 29.77
C PHE A 490 -6.02 20.84 28.90
N LEU A 491 -6.77 21.07 27.83
CA LEU A 491 -7.28 20.03 26.94
C LEU A 491 -6.19 19.41 26.05
N ALA A 492 -5.17 20.20 25.68
CA ALA A 492 -3.99 19.78 24.95
C ALA A 492 -2.72 19.93 25.82
N PRO A 493 -2.48 19.02 26.78
CA PRO A 493 -1.30 19.05 27.64
C PRO A 493 0.00 19.09 26.83
N GLU A 494 1.02 19.77 27.36
CA GLU A 494 2.35 19.78 26.73
C GLU A 494 3.04 18.42 26.85
N LEU A 495 3.76 18.05 25.80
CA LEU A 495 4.63 16.88 25.87
C LEU A 495 5.86 17.17 26.73
N PRO A 496 6.34 16.18 27.51
CA PRO A 496 7.66 16.25 28.12
C PRO A 496 8.75 16.53 27.10
N ILE A 497 9.76 17.30 27.50
CA ILE A 497 10.98 17.52 26.71
C ILE A 497 12.03 16.51 27.16
N ASP A 498 12.61 15.79 26.21
CA ASP A 498 13.74 14.90 26.47
C ASP A 498 14.96 15.74 26.90
N ALA A 499 15.54 15.38 28.05
CA ALA A 499 16.62 16.17 28.66
C ALA A 499 17.91 16.15 27.83
N ASN A 500 18.13 15.13 27.01
CA ASN A 500 19.34 14.94 26.19
C ASN A 500 19.19 15.61 24.82
N THR A 501 18.09 15.36 24.12
CA THR A 501 17.87 15.88 22.75
C THR A 501 17.33 17.30 22.74
N LYS A 502 16.76 17.77 23.86
CA LYS A 502 16.02 19.04 23.97
C LYS A 502 14.81 19.12 23.04
N LYS A 503 14.32 17.98 22.55
CA LYS A 503 13.11 17.84 21.72
C LYS A 503 11.96 17.23 22.52
N SER A 504 10.73 17.42 22.04
CA SER A 504 9.57 16.71 22.59
C SER A 504 9.75 15.20 22.49
N VAL A 505 9.25 14.47 23.48
CA VAL A 505 9.29 13.01 23.46
C VAL A 505 8.52 12.46 22.26
N SER A 506 9.13 11.47 21.60
CA SER A 506 8.63 10.80 20.41
C SER A 506 8.63 9.31 20.67
N ASP A 507 7.62 8.59 20.19
CA ASP A 507 7.56 7.13 20.21
C ASP A 507 7.42 6.54 18.80
N SER A 508 7.54 7.38 17.77
CA SER A 508 7.39 7.00 16.38
C SER A 508 8.48 7.64 15.52
N SER A 509 9.20 6.85 14.73
CA SER A 509 10.16 7.37 13.76
C SER A 509 10.17 6.60 12.44
N ILE A 510 10.23 7.35 11.33
CA ILE A 510 10.13 6.84 9.98
C ILE A 510 11.10 7.56 9.04
N THR A 511 11.82 6.79 8.23
CA THR A 511 12.64 7.29 7.11
C THR A 511 12.06 6.79 5.80
N ILE A 512 11.83 7.71 4.86
CA ILE A 512 11.40 7.42 3.49
C ILE A 512 12.56 7.78 2.57
N ASN A 513 13.13 6.78 1.90
CA ASN A 513 14.29 6.91 1.03
C ASN A 513 13.99 6.39 -0.38
N ASP A 514 14.44 7.13 -1.40
CA ASP A 514 14.35 6.74 -2.82
C ASP A 514 12.97 6.22 -3.24
N THR A 515 11.89 6.75 -2.66
CA THR A 515 10.54 6.16 -2.77
C THR A 515 9.61 7.06 -3.58
N TYR A 516 8.77 6.45 -4.41
CA TYR A 516 7.75 7.15 -5.19
C TYR A 516 6.37 7.00 -4.56
N LEU A 517 5.70 8.13 -4.33
CA LEU A 517 4.33 8.22 -3.82
C LEU A 517 3.41 8.67 -4.95
N TYR A 518 2.42 7.87 -5.33
CA TYR A 518 1.56 8.15 -6.49
C TYR A 518 0.06 8.07 -6.18
N LYS A 519 -0.63 9.19 -6.39
CA LYS A 519 -2.09 9.37 -6.28
C LYS A 519 -2.72 8.94 -4.95
N SER A 520 -3.08 9.94 -4.15
CA SER A 520 -4.00 9.79 -3.02
C SER A 520 -5.31 10.54 -3.23
N GLY A 521 -6.31 10.31 -2.38
CA GLY A 521 -7.53 11.12 -2.37
C GLY A 521 -7.43 12.37 -1.48
N LEU A 522 -6.55 12.38 -0.47
CA LEU A 522 -6.31 13.53 0.41
C LEU A 522 -4.89 14.06 0.27
N PHE A 523 -3.93 13.47 0.98
CA PHE A 523 -2.53 13.87 0.99
C PHE A 523 -1.62 12.67 0.78
N SER A 524 -0.41 12.85 0.25
CA SER A 524 0.54 11.74 0.08
C SER A 524 0.92 11.18 1.44
N ILE A 525 1.21 12.07 2.40
CA ILE A 525 1.58 11.71 3.77
C ILE A 525 0.66 12.39 4.77
N GLY A 526 0.17 11.62 5.75
CA GLY A 526 -0.54 12.11 6.92
C GLY A 526 0.22 11.83 8.21
N ILE A 527 0.52 12.85 9.01
CA ILE A 527 1.02 12.73 10.38
C ILE A 527 -0.13 13.04 11.33
N ASP A 528 -0.71 11.97 11.87
CA ASP A 528 -1.89 11.98 12.70
C ASP A 528 -1.52 12.28 14.16
N THR A 529 -2.24 13.21 14.77
CA THR A 529 -2.11 13.57 16.18
C THR A 529 -3.48 13.56 16.85
N HIS A 530 -3.50 13.30 18.15
CA HIS A 530 -4.75 13.19 18.88
C HIS A 530 -5.53 14.50 18.89
N PHE A 531 -6.86 14.37 18.79
CA PHE A 531 -7.80 15.47 18.96
C PHE A 531 -7.93 15.91 20.42
N ALA A 532 -8.06 17.21 20.63
CA ALA A 532 -8.03 17.86 21.94
C ALA A 532 -9.18 18.88 22.13
N GLY A 533 -10.25 18.80 21.34
CA GLY A 533 -11.36 19.75 21.47
C GLY A 533 -12.23 19.51 22.72
N GLN A 534 -12.90 20.57 23.19
CA GLN A 534 -13.75 20.53 24.39
C GLN A 534 -14.87 19.47 24.31
N LEU A 535 -15.40 19.21 23.12
CA LEU A 535 -16.39 18.15 22.87
C LEU A 535 -15.88 16.79 23.32
N LEU A 536 -14.60 16.51 23.06
CA LEU A 536 -13.97 15.22 23.38
C LEU A 536 -13.64 15.10 24.87
N TYR A 537 -13.53 16.21 25.59
CA TYR A 537 -13.33 16.19 27.03
C TYR A 537 -14.62 15.85 27.77
N ASP A 538 -15.68 16.62 27.54
CA ASP A 538 -17.03 16.33 28.02
C ASP A 538 -18.04 17.03 27.12
N ALA A 539 -18.70 16.25 26.27
CA ALA A 539 -19.65 16.78 25.32
C ALA A 539 -20.82 17.50 25.98
N THR A 540 -21.21 17.12 27.20
CA THR A 540 -22.34 17.72 27.93
C THR A 540 -22.11 19.19 28.29
N THR A 541 -20.86 19.64 28.27
CA THR A 541 -20.48 21.04 28.51
C THR A 541 -20.60 21.93 27.26
N THR A 542 -20.90 21.34 26.10
CA THR A 542 -20.95 22.05 24.81
C THR A 542 -22.38 22.27 24.31
N SER A 543 -22.56 23.24 23.41
CA SER A 543 -23.86 23.53 22.79
C SER A 543 -24.41 22.40 21.90
N VAL A 544 -23.56 21.42 21.55
CA VAL A 544 -23.89 20.28 20.67
C VAL A 544 -23.90 18.94 21.41
N GLY A 545 -23.71 18.94 22.73
CA GLY A 545 -23.58 17.72 23.55
C GLY A 545 -24.74 16.74 23.44
N ALA A 546 -25.94 17.24 23.10
CA ALA A 546 -27.10 16.39 22.87
C ALA A 546 -26.92 15.37 21.73
N TYR A 547 -26.01 15.63 20.78
CA TYR A 547 -25.66 14.73 19.68
C TYR A 547 -24.52 13.76 20.04
N PHE A 548 -23.91 13.90 21.21
CA PHE A 548 -22.74 13.15 21.65
C PHE A 548 -22.85 12.74 23.13
N PRO A 549 -24.00 12.20 23.60
CA PRO A 549 -24.27 12.02 25.03
C PRO A 549 -23.28 11.08 25.75
N GLU A 550 -22.59 10.22 25.02
CA GLU A 550 -21.59 9.29 25.53
C GLU A 550 -20.15 9.84 25.52
N VAL A 551 -19.88 10.95 24.82
CA VAL A 551 -18.51 11.41 24.57
C VAL A 551 -17.92 12.14 25.78
N LYS A 552 -16.83 11.58 26.31
CA LYS A 552 -16.05 12.15 27.43
C LYS A 552 -14.66 11.52 27.53
N ASN A 553 -13.71 12.25 28.13
CA ASN A 553 -12.34 11.78 28.44
C ASN A 553 -11.53 11.30 27.22
N MET A 554 -11.79 11.88 26.06
CA MET A 554 -11.12 11.60 24.81
C MET A 554 -10.13 12.68 24.39
N ALA A 555 -10.24 13.92 24.88
CA ALA A 555 -9.28 14.97 24.55
C ALA A 555 -7.85 14.62 25.04
N GLY A 556 -6.83 14.93 24.24
CA GLY A 556 -5.44 14.77 24.66
C GLY A 556 -4.41 15.13 23.58
N THR A 557 -3.15 14.94 23.92
CA THR A 557 -1.98 15.21 23.06
C THR A 557 -1.22 13.92 22.77
N SER A 558 -1.05 13.58 21.50
CA SER A 558 -0.20 12.44 21.08
C SER A 558 1.29 12.70 21.34
N TYR A 559 2.06 11.64 21.56
CA TYR A 559 3.52 11.72 21.45
C TYR A 559 3.94 12.11 20.02
N ALA A 560 5.12 12.72 19.89
CA ALA A 560 5.61 13.19 18.59
C ALA A 560 5.93 12.02 17.65
N THR A 561 5.88 12.31 16.35
CA THR A 561 6.41 11.46 15.28
C THR A 561 7.55 12.17 14.57
N ASN A 562 8.69 11.50 14.44
CA ASN A 562 9.86 12.01 13.72
C ASN A 562 9.94 11.38 12.33
N MET A 563 9.76 12.18 11.29
CA MET A 563 9.84 11.73 9.91
C MET A 563 11.06 12.31 9.21
N LYS A 564 11.76 11.48 8.43
CA LYS A 564 12.84 11.90 7.53
C LYS A 564 12.53 11.50 6.08
N ILE A 565 12.74 12.41 5.14
CA ILE A 565 12.62 12.18 3.70
C ILE A 565 13.98 12.42 3.05
N THR A 566 14.50 11.40 2.34
CA THR A 566 15.84 11.40 1.74
C THR A 566 15.86 10.83 0.34
N GLY A 567 17.02 10.99 -0.32
CA GLY A 567 17.30 10.42 -1.64
C GLY A 567 16.41 11.03 -2.72
N ASN A 568 16.16 10.29 -3.79
CA ASN A 568 15.32 10.69 -4.91
C ASN A 568 13.82 10.44 -4.64
N THR A 569 13.35 10.73 -3.42
CA THR A 569 11.94 10.55 -3.05
C THR A 569 11.06 11.58 -3.76
N LYS A 570 9.98 11.14 -4.43
CA LYS A 570 9.08 12.01 -5.20
C LYS A 570 7.61 11.73 -4.93
N MET A 571 6.80 12.79 -4.93
CA MET A 571 5.35 12.73 -4.71
C MET A 571 4.58 13.13 -5.98
N PHE A 572 4.13 12.15 -6.75
CA PHE A 572 3.33 12.29 -7.97
C PHE A 572 1.84 12.42 -7.62
N ASP A 573 1.45 13.56 -7.04
CA ASP A 573 0.16 13.67 -6.34
C ASP A 573 -0.51 15.05 -6.52
N TRP A 574 -0.58 15.51 -7.76
CA TRP A 574 -1.36 16.69 -8.14
C TRP A 574 -2.85 16.37 -8.22
N LYS A 575 -3.68 17.21 -7.62
CA LYS A 575 -5.14 17.00 -7.51
C LYS A 575 -5.89 18.21 -7.99
N ASP A 576 -6.97 17.98 -8.74
CA ASP A 576 -7.95 19.03 -9.00
C ASP A 576 -8.57 19.43 -7.66
N VAL A 577 -8.52 20.72 -7.33
CA VAL A 577 -9.11 21.24 -6.08
C VAL A 577 -10.57 20.82 -5.96
N LYS A 578 -11.31 20.76 -7.08
CA LYS A 578 -12.71 20.35 -7.11
C LYS A 578 -12.97 18.87 -6.84
N SER A 579 -11.93 18.05 -6.81
CA SER A 579 -12.05 16.63 -6.48
C SER A 579 -11.69 16.32 -5.03
N LEU A 580 -11.16 17.29 -4.27
CA LEU A 580 -10.84 17.08 -2.85
C LEU A 580 -12.08 16.68 -2.05
N ASP A 581 -11.97 15.60 -1.30
CA ASP A 581 -13.11 15.00 -0.59
C ASP A 581 -12.71 14.47 0.78
N SER A 582 -13.23 15.12 1.82
CA SER A 582 -13.04 14.76 3.23
C SER A 582 -14.09 13.79 3.78
N SER A 583 -14.96 13.22 2.95
CA SER A 583 -16.05 12.31 3.37
C SER A 583 -15.57 11.05 4.08
N THR A 584 -14.30 10.69 3.93
CA THR A 584 -13.70 9.55 4.63
C THR A 584 -13.12 9.95 6.00
N LEU A 585 -12.69 11.20 6.18
CA LEU A 585 -12.30 11.71 7.49
C LEU A 585 -13.52 11.87 8.40
N ILE A 586 -14.60 12.46 7.86
CA ILE A 586 -15.89 12.62 8.54
C ILE A 586 -16.99 12.03 7.64
N GLN A 587 -17.45 10.84 8.00
CA GLN A 587 -18.48 10.14 7.23
C GLN A 587 -19.86 10.55 7.70
N VAL A 588 -20.68 11.09 6.79
CA VAL A 588 -22.11 11.35 7.03
C VAL A 588 -22.89 10.05 6.81
N ILE A 589 -23.67 9.67 7.82
CA ILE A 589 -24.46 8.44 7.86
C ILE A 589 -25.96 8.73 7.61
N SER A 590 -26.46 9.91 7.99
CA SER A 590 -27.87 10.32 7.73
C SER A 590 -27.98 11.65 6.97
N ASN A 591 -29.02 11.81 6.16
CA ASN A 591 -29.29 13.03 5.39
C ASN A 591 -29.74 14.22 6.25
N ASP A 592 -29.94 14.01 7.55
CA ASP A 592 -30.44 15.02 8.48
C ASP A 592 -29.33 15.96 9.00
N LEU A 593 -28.06 15.65 8.70
CA LEU A 593 -26.91 16.47 9.09
C LEU A 593 -26.03 16.81 7.88
N ASP A 594 -26.01 18.07 7.46
CA ASP A 594 -25.10 18.53 6.42
C ASP A 594 -23.70 18.84 7.01
N VAL A 595 -22.83 17.83 7.05
CA VAL A 595 -21.44 17.98 7.52
C VAL A 595 -20.63 18.93 6.64
N ASN A 596 -20.95 19.06 5.35
CA ASN A 596 -20.23 19.97 4.44
C ASN A 596 -20.41 21.44 4.84
N LYS A 597 -21.46 21.76 5.59
CA LYS A 597 -21.65 23.08 6.20
C LYS A 597 -20.62 23.36 7.32
N TYR A 598 -20.10 22.32 7.95
CA TYR A 598 -19.19 22.43 9.10
C TYR A 598 -17.74 22.18 8.73
N PHE A 599 -17.45 21.27 7.79
CA PHE A 599 -16.12 21.06 7.21
C PHE A 599 -16.21 20.77 5.72
N ASN A 600 -15.61 21.63 4.90
CA ASN A 600 -15.47 21.43 3.47
C ASN A 600 -14.01 21.65 3.07
N LEU A 601 -13.24 20.57 2.99
CA LEU A 601 -11.82 20.63 2.65
C LEU A 601 -11.59 21.25 1.26
N GLN A 602 -12.46 20.97 0.29
CA GLN A 602 -12.37 21.57 -1.04
C GLN A 602 -12.45 23.11 -0.95
N GLU A 603 -13.49 23.64 -0.32
CA GLU A 603 -13.69 25.09 -0.22
C GLU A 603 -12.55 25.77 0.56
N LEU A 604 -12.08 25.09 1.60
CA LEU A 604 -10.98 25.53 2.44
C LEU A 604 -9.68 25.69 1.63
N VAL A 605 -9.31 24.66 0.87
CA VAL A 605 -8.13 24.69 0.00
C VAL A 605 -8.32 25.66 -1.16
N GLU A 606 -9.49 25.68 -1.79
CA GLU A 606 -9.81 26.60 -2.89
C GLU A 606 -9.66 28.06 -2.44
N ASN A 607 -10.19 28.42 -1.27
CA ASN A 607 -10.03 29.76 -0.71
C ASN A 607 -8.56 30.10 -0.46
N TYR A 608 -7.78 29.18 0.14
CA TYR A 608 -6.37 29.40 0.43
C TYR A 608 -5.57 29.65 -0.86
N VAL A 609 -5.66 28.74 -1.84
CA VAL A 609 -4.84 28.80 -3.05
C VAL A 609 -5.31 29.83 -4.07
N THR A 610 -6.48 30.44 -3.87
CA THR A 610 -6.98 31.54 -4.73
C THR A 610 -6.92 32.92 -4.11
N LYS A 611 -7.02 33.02 -2.77
CA LYS A 611 -7.11 34.31 -2.06
C LYS A 611 -5.91 34.60 -1.16
N GLU A 612 -5.25 33.58 -0.62
CA GLU A 612 -4.18 33.76 0.37
C GLU A 612 -2.79 33.57 -0.27
N ASP A 613 -2.50 32.37 -0.82
CA ASP A 613 -1.22 32.10 -1.48
C ASP A 613 -1.40 31.27 -2.76
N THR A 614 -1.38 31.97 -3.89
CA THR A 614 -1.51 31.37 -5.24
C THR A 614 -0.30 30.55 -5.68
N SER A 615 0.84 30.61 -4.96
CA SER A 615 2.04 29.86 -5.34
C SER A 615 1.87 28.34 -5.18
N PHE A 616 0.84 27.89 -4.47
CA PHE A 616 0.50 26.46 -4.35
C PHE A 616 -0.45 25.94 -5.43
N ALA A 617 -0.91 26.81 -6.33
CA ALA A 617 -1.85 26.43 -7.40
C ALA A 617 -1.17 26.37 -8.77
N ILE A 618 -1.50 25.34 -9.55
CA ILE A 618 -1.29 25.32 -11.00
C ILE A 618 -2.65 25.39 -11.69
N ASN A 619 -2.83 26.33 -12.61
CA ASN A 619 -4.02 26.38 -13.46
C ASN A 619 -3.69 25.73 -14.80
N ASP A 620 -4.34 24.62 -15.10
CA ASP A 620 -4.20 23.90 -16.37
C ASP A 620 -5.57 23.51 -16.92
N ASN A 621 -5.80 23.74 -18.22
CA ASN A 621 -7.05 23.38 -18.92
C ASN A 621 -8.36 23.77 -18.19
N GLY A 622 -8.38 24.94 -17.55
CA GLY A 622 -9.55 25.46 -16.83
C GLY A 622 -9.82 24.82 -15.47
N LYS A 623 -8.87 24.03 -14.95
CA LYS A 623 -8.88 23.44 -13.61
C LYS A 623 -7.74 24.01 -12.77
N THR A 624 -7.97 24.07 -11.47
CA THR A 624 -6.96 24.48 -10.48
C THR A 624 -6.48 23.25 -9.75
N TYR A 625 -5.18 23.04 -9.77
CA TYR A 625 -4.52 21.90 -9.16
C TYR A 625 -3.71 22.33 -7.95
N VAL A 626 -3.71 21.48 -6.92
CA VAL A 626 -2.89 21.60 -5.71
C VAL A 626 -2.13 20.29 -5.50
N HIS A 627 -0.93 20.38 -4.92
CA HIS A 627 -0.13 19.21 -4.61
C HIS A 627 -0.54 18.57 -3.29
N GLY A 628 -0.50 17.23 -3.23
CA GLY A 628 -0.93 16.43 -2.09
C GLY A 628 0.06 16.28 -0.95
N GLY A 629 1.27 16.83 -1.01
CA GLY A 629 2.39 16.74 -0.06
C GLY A 629 2.17 16.05 1.30
N ILE A 630 2.41 16.78 2.39
CA ILE A 630 2.39 16.27 3.76
C ILE A 630 1.40 17.08 4.58
N ALA A 631 0.49 16.41 5.28
CA ALA A 631 -0.44 16.99 6.22
C ALA A 631 -0.13 16.54 7.65
N MET A 632 0.02 17.48 8.57
CA MET A 632 0.18 17.26 10.00
C MET A 632 -1.10 17.77 10.67
N TYR A 633 -1.95 16.85 11.13
CA TYR A 633 -3.32 17.15 11.51
C TYR A 633 -3.69 16.45 12.82
N GLY A 634 -4.76 16.91 13.47
CA GLY A 634 -5.18 16.37 14.76
C GLY A 634 -5.65 17.39 15.78
N GLY A 635 -5.47 18.70 15.58
CA GLY A 635 -6.11 19.77 16.38
C GLY A 635 -5.72 19.89 17.86
N GLY A 636 -5.04 18.88 18.44
CA GLY A 636 -4.19 19.02 19.63
C GLY A 636 -2.78 19.51 19.27
N LYS A 637 -1.94 19.75 20.28
CA LYS A 637 -0.56 20.20 20.08
C LYS A 637 0.22 19.17 19.28
N ASN A 638 0.61 19.52 18.06
CA ASN A 638 1.34 18.62 17.17
C ASN A 638 2.85 18.91 17.27
N TYR A 639 3.55 18.07 18.02
CA TYR A 639 5.00 18.16 18.23
C TYR A 639 5.82 17.35 17.21
N SER A 640 5.17 16.71 16.25
CA SER A 640 5.85 15.93 15.23
C SER A 640 6.75 16.82 14.37
N GLU A 641 7.82 16.22 13.86
CA GLU A 641 8.83 16.87 13.03
C GLU A 641 8.97 16.13 11.70
N VAL A 642 9.21 16.90 10.63
CA VAL A 642 9.52 16.36 9.30
C VAL A 642 10.82 16.99 8.83
N GLU A 643 11.88 16.21 8.82
CA GLU A 643 13.17 16.54 8.22
C GLU A 643 13.16 16.13 6.74
N ILE A 644 13.55 17.06 5.86
CA ILE A 644 13.66 16.83 4.42
C ILE A 644 15.12 17.15 4.08
N GLU A 645 15.79 16.25 3.37
CA GLU A 645 17.16 16.44 2.93
C GLU A 645 17.33 17.74 2.13
N ASP A 646 18.45 18.46 2.33
CA ASP A 646 18.64 19.84 1.86
C ASP A 646 18.39 20.04 0.36
N GLU A 647 18.73 19.03 -0.47
CA GLU A 647 18.50 19.07 -1.92
C GLU A 647 16.99 19.11 -2.26
N LEU A 648 16.16 18.41 -1.49
CA LEU A 648 14.70 18.40 -1.61
C LEU A 648 14.03 19.58 -0.89
N LEU A 649 14.71 20.19 0.09
CA LEU A 649 14.15 21.25 0.93
C LEU A 649 13.66 22.45 0.12
N SER A 650 14.37 22.78 -0.97
CA SER A 650 14.01 23.88 -1.88
C SER A 650 12.66 23.69 -2.59
N GLU A 651 12.15 22.46 -2.61
CA GLU A 651 10.92 22.09 -3.31
C GLU A 651 9.66 22.32 -2.46
N PHE A 652 9.78 22.26 -1.14
CA PHE A 652 8.67 22.35 -0.19
C PHE A 652 8.50 23.74 0.43
N LYS A 653 7.25 24.14 0.65
CA LYS A 653 6.88 25.27 1.52
C LYS A 653 5.92 24.83 2.62
N ASN A 654 6.08 25.45 3.79
CA ASN A 654 5.19 25.24 4.95
C ASN A 654 3.95 26.12 4.85
N ILE A 655 2.82 25.58 5.29
CA ILE A 655 1.57 26.31 5.53
C ILE A 655 1.20 26.11 7.00
N ASP A 656 1.27 27.19 7.78
CA ASP A 656 0.98 27.22 9.23
C ASP A 656 -0.29 28.05 9.52
N ALA A 657 -1.41 27.81 8.83
CA ALA A 657 -2.48 28.82 8.82
C ALA A 657 -3.92 28.32 8.68
N LEU A 658 -4.19 27.01 8.72
CA LEU A 658 -5.58 26.54 8.61
C LEU A 658 -6.26 26.47 9.97
N SER A 659 -6.67 27.65 10.46
CA SER A 659 -7.46 27.81 11.67
C SER A 659 -8.81 27.12 11.51
N LEU A 660 -9.09 26.18 12.41
CA LEU A 660 -10.37 25.49 12.48
C LEU A 660 -11.43 26.44 13.06
N THR A 661 -12.67 26.36 12.57
CA THR A 661 -13.79 27.14 13.11
C THR A 661 -15.01 26.27 13.42
N GLY A 662 -15.87 26.76 14.30
CA GLY A 662 -17.16 26.14 14.59
C GLY A 662 -17.05 24.77 15.25
N LEU A 663 -17.86 23.81 14.75
CA LEU A 663 -17.97 22.47 15.30
C LEU A 663 -16.64 21.68 15.25
N ILE A 664 -15.81 21.94 14.23
CA ILE A 664 -14.53 21.24 14.10
C ILE A 664 -13.60 21.65 15.23
N THR A 665 -13.51 22.93 15.58
CA THR A 665 -12.68 23.38 16.71
C THR A 665 -13.12 22.75 18.02
N LEU A 666 -14.42 22.56 18.22
CA LEU A 666 -14.96 21.89 19.41
C LEU A 666 -14.54 20.42 19.48
N ALA A 667 -14.36 19.73 18.35
CA ALA A 667 -13.94 18.33 18.31
C ALA A 667 -12.42 18.17 18.23
N ALA A 668 -11.78 18.82 17.27
CA ALA A 668 -10.37 18.69 16.98
C ALA A 668 -9.48 19.45 17.97
N GLY A 669 -9.91 20.64 18.40
CA GLY A 669 -9.10 21.59 19.17
C GLY A 669 -8.76 22.84 18.36
N THR A 670 -8.03 23.77 18.98
CA THR A 670 -7.70 25.09 18.42
C THR A 670 -6.38 25.14 17.67
N GLU A 671 -5.55 24.10 17.78
CA GLU A 671 -4.25 24.07 17.11
C GLU A 671 -4.43 23.95 15.58
N PRO A 672 -3.69 24.74 14.79
CA PRO A 672 -3.83 24.74 13.34
C PRO A 672 -3.28 23.45 12.74
N PHE A 673 -3.87 23.02 11.63
CA PHE A 673 -3.24 22.01 10.79
C PHE A 673 -2.05 22.61 10.05
N ARG A 674 -0.96 21.85 9.97
CA ARG A 674 0.27 22.24 9.29
C ARG A 674 0.44 21.42 8.04
N PHE A 675 0.91 22.03 6.96
CA PHE A 675 1.15 21.33 5.70
C PHE A 675 2.53 21.63 5.16
N LYS A 676 3.13 20.67 4.46
CA LYS A 676 4.32 20.86 3.62
C LYS A 676 3.98 20.44 2.20
N LEU A 677 3.90 21.39 1.28
CA LEU A 677 3.45 21.16 -0.09
C LEU A 677 4.51 21.65 -1.10
N TYR A 678 4.53 21.04 -2.28
CA TYR A 678 5.22 21.63 -3.43
C TYR A 678 4.52 22.89 -3.91
N THR A 679 5.31 23.84 -4.41
CA THR A 679 4.76 25.01 -5.10
C THR A 679 4.71 24.78 -6.60
N SER A 680 3.92 25.61 -7.30
CA SER A 680 3.83 25.62 -8.76
C SER A 680 5.15 25.91 -9.47
N GLN A 681 6.15 26.47 -8.77
CA GLN A 681 7.45 26.84 -9.34
C GLN A 681 8.59 25.91 -8.93
N SER A 682 8.40 25.06 -7.92
CA SER A 682 9.46 24.28 -7.28
C SER A 682 9.19 22.77 -7.30
N THR A 683 8.24 22.32 -8.13
CA THR A 683 7.85 20.91 -8.16
C THR A 683 8.77 20.09 -9.08
N PRO A 684 9.25 18.92 -8.62
CA PRO A 684 10.03 18.00 -9.44
C PRO A 684 9.17 17.19 -10.42
N VAL A 685 7.83 17.31 -10.35
CA VAL A 685 6.89 16.48 -11.10
C VAL A 685 5.74 17.30 -11.70
N THR A 686 5.33 16.96 -12.92
CA THR A 686 4.20 17.63 -13.59
C THR A 686 2.84 17.01 -13.21
N ILE A 687 1.74 17.73 -13.48
CA ILE A 687 0.36 17.31 -13.10
C ILE A 687 0.01 15.91 -13.61
N ASN A 688 0.42 15.57 -14.83
CA ASN A 688 0.07 14.32 -15.49
C ASN A 688 1.23 13.31 -15.48
N GLU A 689 2.30 13.60 -14.74
CA GLU A 689 3.45 12.71 -14.64
C GLU A 689 3.09 11.44 -13.88
N VAL A 690 3.57 10.31 -14.39
CA VAL A 690 3.44 9.00 -13.75
C VAL A 690 4.82 8.51 -13.34
N PRO A 691 4.95 7.82 -12.19
CA PRO A 691 6.23 7.24 -11.79
C PRO A 691 6.78 6.29 -12.85
N ASN A 692 8.07 6.39 -13.14
CA ASN A 692 8.77 5.43 -13.97
C ASN A 692 9.43 4.35 -13.11
N ILE A 693 8.91 3.13 -13.16
CA ILE A 693 9.43 2.03 -12.34
C ILE A 693 10.88 1.65 -12.67
N ASP A 694 11.35 1.94 -13.89
CA ASP A 694 12.73 1.66 -14.26
C ASP A 694 13.74 2.55 -13.51
N ASP A 695 13.31 3.72 -13.03
CA ASP A 695 14.15 4.58 -12.19
C ASP A 695 14.47 3.86 -10.85
N LEU A 696 13.45 3.27 -10.22
CA LEU A 696 13.60 2.48 -8.99
C LEU A 696 14.45 1.21 -9.21
N LYS A 697 14.33 0.55 -10.37
CA LYS A 697 15.18 -0.60 -10.70
C LYS A 697 16.64 -0.22 -10.89
N ASN A 698 16.90 0.98 -11.41
CA ASN A 698 18.26 1.45 -11.64
C ASN A 698 19.00 1.75 -10.33
N ASN A 699 18.28 2.06 -9.24
CA ASN A 699 18.86 2.24 -7.90
C ASN A 699 19.51 0.96 -7.35
N ILE A 700 19.11 -0.22 -7.81
CA ILE A 700 19.64 -1.50 -7.31
C ILE A 700 21.00 -1.85 -7.93
N LYS A 701 21.39 -1.19 -9.04
CA LYS A 701 22.63 -1.48 -9.78
C LYS A 701 23.92 -1.03 -9.08
N SER A 702 23.85 -0.57 -7.84
CA SER A 702 24.98 -0.01 -7.08
C SER A 702 25.55 -0.88 -5.96
N ASN A 703 25.49 -2.22 -6.07
CA ASN A 703 26.26 -3.12 -5.18
C ASN A 703 27.04 -4.18 -5.96
#